data_AF-Q01PC5-F1
#
_entry.id   AF-Q01PC5-F1
#
_cell.length_a   1.000
_cell.length_b   1.000
_cell.length_c   1.000
_cell.angle_alpha   90.00
_cell.angle_beta   90.00
_cell.angle_gamma   90.00
#
_symmetry.space_group_name_H-M   'P 1'
#
loop_
_entity.id
_entity.type
_entity.pdbx_description
1 polymer ?
#
loop_
_entity_poly.entity_id
_entity_poly.type
_entity_poly.pdbx_seq_one_letter_code
_entity_poly.pdbx_strand_id
1 'polypeptide(L)'
;MAIEPAIAARSDVIQAALSSWSVPFWATVGVLLAAVLYVRGWKDLAYLRSTLIPPWRLVCFLAGLASLWLAIASPLDAFGNFLLTAHMVQHLLMMVVAPPLILLGSPWNLLLRGLPRWAARDVLGPFLSWDFLKRFGRLVTHPAFCWLAGAVALLGWHIPAAYDRALASPGWHDFEHACLFGSSLLFWWPVVQPWPAIARWHRWTIPVYLLCGDLAASALAGVLCFSERPLYSAYATVPRLFGMSQLSDQITAGAIMWVFGSSVLLGAAVIVTLRLLDPSLAARKHPLPTWAAPSRRPPFDLLRAPVAGAFLRARYGRRALQSCLLMIAVAVIADGFFGHPMAPMNLAGVLPWTYGRAFVLVGLMAAGNFFCMGCPFTLPRELGRRLGLATRYWPRTLRTKWLAVGLLVLFFWAYEKFDFWDKPRLTAWILLGYFVAAFSVDTFFRGASFCKYVCPIGQFNFVASLVSPLEVRIRSRQACTACATHDCARGNQNQRGCELDLFLPRKAGNMDCTFCLDCVKACPHDNIGIVILAPARELAGDPVRSNLGRFSRRPDIAVLALVVVFSAFLSAAAMVASVVASRDRLITHFPAIATLPVTALFFLLALALAPAFLVAGAVRLGRTAARIRRSGRELFCRFSFALLPIGLAMWLSHVLFHLSNGWGTAWSAAQQAAGEMGIGWLGAPRWVASAPLVAPDTMLAIQMLVMDAGVLWSLYLGWRIAGDYTNRTQDLLKLLAPWAVVAALLYAAGVSVFLQPMQMRGMIHG
;
A
#
# COMPACT_ATOMS: atom_id res chain seq x y z
N MET A 1 -47.67 24.63 36.60
CA MET A 1 -48.81 23.84 36.10
C MET A 1 -48.61 23.42 34.64
N ALA A 2 -47.42 22.91 34.25
CA ALA A 2 -47.09 22.55 32.86
C ALA A 2 -46.41 21.17 32.71
N ILE A 3 -46.30 20.40 33.81
CA ILE A 3 -45.61 19.09 33.83
C ILE A 3 -46.60 17.94 33.62
N GLU A 4 -47.85 18.06 34.07
CA GLU A 4 -48.91 17.06 33.87
C GLU A 4 -49.26 16.76 32.40
N PRO A 5 -49.41 17.73 31.47
CA PRO A 5 -49.76 17.41 30.09
C PRO A 5 -48.63 16.70 29.32
N ALA A 6 -47.36 16.91 29.70
CA ALA A 6 -46.22 16.27 29.06
C ALA A 6 -46.05 14.79 29.46
N ILE A 7 -46.46 14.42 30.67
CA ILE A 7 -46.45 13.03 31.15
C ILE A 7 -47.62 12.25 30.54
N ALA A 8 -48.82 12.85 30.47
CA ALA A 8 -49.99 12.27 29.81
C ALA A 8 -49.74 12.03 28.30
N ALA A 9 -49.13 12.98 27.60
CA ALA A 9 -48.76 12.82 26.19
C ALA A 9 -47.74 11.68 25.95
N ARG A 10 -46.84 11.41 26.90
CA ARG A 10 -45.88 10.28 26.80
C ARG A 10 -46.55 8.93 27.02
N SER A 11 -47.50 8.82 27.95
CA SER A 11 -48.28 7.58 28.11
C SER A 11 -49.15 7.28 26.89
N ASP A 12 -49.72 8.31 26.26
CA ASP A 12 -50.55 8.16 25.05
C ASP A 12 -49.73 7.70 23.84
N VAL A 13 -48.50 8.20 23.66
CA VAL A 13 -47.61 7.77 22.57
C VAL A 13 -47.13 6.32 22.75
N ILE A 14 -46.81 5.91 23.97
CA ILE A 14 -46.42 4.52 24.26
C ILE A 14 -47.61 3.58 24.06
N GLN A 15 -48.80 3.98 24.50
CA GLN A 15 -50.02 3.20 24.32
C GLN A 15 -50.44 3.11 22.83
N ALA A 16 -50.27 4.19 22.07
CA ALA A 16 -50.45 4.21 20.62
C ALA A 16 -49.40 3.37 19.87
N ALA A 17 -48.14 3.37 20.34
CA ALA A 17 -47.11 2.49 19.81
C ALA A 17 -47.43 1.02 20.08
N LEU A 18 -47.91 0.67 21.28
CA LEU A 18 -48.29 -0.71 21.61
C LEU A 18 -49.56 -1.17 20.89
N SER A 19 -50.50 -0.27 20.58
CA SER A 19 -51.73 -0.60 19.86
C SER A 19 -51.58 -0.64 18.33
N SER A 20 -50.56 0.02 17.77
CA SER A 20 -50.26 0.03 16.33
C SER A 20 -49.46 -1.19 15.86
N TRP A 21 -49.33 -2.22 16.70
CA TRP A 21 -48.62 -3.43 16.34
C TRP A 21 -49.39 -4.23 15.29
N SER A 22 -48.95 -4.15 14.04
CA SER A 22 -49.44 -4.98 12.94
C SER A 22 -48.56 -6.22 12.82
N VAL A 23 -49.13 -7.40 13.07
CA VAL A 23 -48.41 -8.68 12.91
C VAL A 23 -48.79 -9.25 11.54
N PRO A 24 -48.03 -8.99 10.46
CA PRO A 24 -48.35 -9.54 9.15
C PRO A 24 -48.25 -11.05 9.19
N PHE A 25 -49.38 -11.71 8.90
CA PHE A 25 -49.53 -13.15 9.04
C PHE A 25 -48.49 -13.93 8.22
N TRP A 26 -48.36 -13.64 6.93
CA TRP A 26 -47.47 -14.38 6.02
C TRP A 26 -45.98 -14.20 6.35
N ALA A 27 -45.55 -12.97 6.67
CA ALA A 27 -44.17 -12.70 7.05
C ALA A 27 -43.82 -13.36 8.38
N THR A 28 -44.72 -13.31 9.37
CA THR A 28 -44.53 -13.94 10.69
C THR A 28 -44.44 -15.45 10.57
N VAL A 29 -45.34 -16.08 9.80
CA VAL A 29 -45.29 -17.52 9.51
C VAL A 29 -43.98 -17.90 8.83
N GLY A 30 -43.51 -17.12 7.85
CA GLY A 30 -42.25 -17.35 7.16
C GLY A 30 -41.03 -17.30 8.09
N VAL A 31 -40.96 -16.28 8.95
CA VAL A 31 -39.88 -16.14 9.95
C VAL A 31 -39.90 -17.28 10.96
N LEU A 32 -41.07 -17.64 11.50
CA LEU A 32 -41.21 -18.75 12.44
C LEU A 32 -40.85 -20.09 11.81
N LEU A 33 -41.27 -20.34 10.57
CA LEU A 33 -40.93 -21.56 9.84
C LEU A 33 -39.40 -21.66 9.63
N ALA A 34 -38.76 -20.57 9.20
CA ALA A 34 -37.31 -20.52 9.05
C ALA A 34 -36.58 -20.77 10.39
N ALA A 35 -37.07 -20.19 11.50
CA ALA A 35 -36.53 -20.41 12.83
C ALA A 35 -36.66 -21.88 13.26
N VAL A 36 -37.83 -22.49 13.09
CA VAL A 36 -38.09 -23.90 13.47
C VAL A 36 -37.22 -24.85 12.65
N LEU A 37 -37.14 -24.68 11.32
CA LEU A 37 -36.30 -25.50 10.46
C LEU A 37 -34.82 -25.37 10.83
N TYR A 38 -34.34 -24.15 11.06
CA TYR A 38 -32.95 -23.93 11.42
C TYR A 38 -32.60 -24.54 12.78
N VAL A 39 -33.45 -24.35 13.80
CA VAL A 39 -33.24 -24.92 15.14
C VAL A 39 -33.24 -26.45 15.09
N ARG A 40 -34.14 -27.06 14.30
CA ARG A 40 -34.15 -28.51 14.07
C ARG A 40 -32.82 -28.99 13.46
N GLY A 41 -32.40 -28.39 12.35
CA GLY A 41 -31.13 -28.75 11.70
C GLY A 41 -29.91 -28.51 12.58
N TRP A 42 -29.94 -27.47 13.43
CA TRP A 42 -28.89 -27.19 14.41
C TRP A 42 -28.84 -28.25 15.51
N LYS A 43 -29.99 -28.64 16.09
CA LYS A 43 -30.05 -29.69 17.12
C LYS A 43 -29.55 -31.04 16.58
N ASP A 44 -29.96 -31.42 15.38
CA ASP A 44 -29.53 -32.66 14.74
C ASP A 44 -28.01 -32.69 14.51
N LEU A 45 -27.43 -31.58 14.06
CA LEU A 45 -26.00 -31.50 13.79
C LEU A 45 -25.16 -31.31 15.06
N ALA A 46 -25.68 -30.60 16.05
CA ALA A 46 -25.04 -30.45 17.37
C ALA A 46 -25.01 -31.78 18.13
N TYR A 47 -26.07 -32.59 18.02
CA TYR A 47 -26.13 -33.95 18.59
C TYR A 47 -25.08 -34.87 17.95
N LEU A 48 -24.91 -34.81 16.63
CA LEU A 48 -23.95 -35.66 15.91
C LEU A 48 -22.50 -35.17 16.01
N ARG A 49 -22.26 -33.85 15.99
CA ARG A 49 -20.92 -33.23 15.91
C ARG A 49 -20.88 -31.83 16.55
N SER A 50 -20.96 -31.78 17.88
CA SER A 50 -20.96 -30.54 18.68
C SER A 50 -19.77 -29.59 18.45
N THR A 51 -18.62 -30.12 18.03
CA THR A 51 -17.40 -29.33 17.77
C THR A 51 -17.38 -28.56 16.45
N LEU A 52 -18.29 -28.87 15.51
CA LEU A 52 -18.29 -28.27 14.17
C LEU A 52 -19.13 -26.99 14.06
N ILE A 53 -20.13 -26.79 14.93
CA ILE A 53 -21.00 -25.61 14.88
C ILE A 53 -21.11 -24.97 16.27
N PRO A 54 -20.42 -23.85 16.50
CA PRO A 54 -20.49 -23.16 17.78
C PRO A 54 -21.88 -22.50 18.01
N PRO A 55 -22.33 -22.38 19.27
CA PRO A 55 -23.68 -21.89 19.61
C PRO A 55 -23.91 -20.42 19.23
N TRP A 56 -22.86 -19.60 19.10
CA TRP A 56 -23.02 -18.20 18.67
C TRP A 56 -23.65 -18.08 17.28
N ARG A 57 -23.49 -19.08 16.40
CA ARG A 57 -24.13 -19.10 15.07
C ARG A 57 -25.65 -19.24 15.15
N LEU A 58 -26.14 -19.97 16.15
CA LEU A 58 -27.56 -20.06 16.43
C LEU A 58 -28.10 -18.71 16.89
N VAL A 59 -27.39 -18.06 17.82
CA VAL A 59 -27.75 -16.73 18.34
C VAL A 59 -27.76 -15.70 17.21
N CYS A 60 -26.74 -15.66 16.35
CA CYS A 60 -26.72 -14.74 15.20
C CYS A 60 -27.90 -14.95 14.25
N PHE A 61 -28.23 -16.20 13.91
CA PHE A 61 -29.35 -16.47 12.99
C PHE A 61 -30.69 -16.06 13.59
N LEU A 62 -30.96 -16.42 14.84
CA LEU A 62 -32.20 -16.05 15.53
C LEU A 62 -32.28 -14.53 15.77
N ALA A 63 -31.18 -13.87 16.11
CA ALA A 63 -31.12 -12.42 16.24
C ALA A 63 -31.37 -11.72 14.89
N GLY A 64 -30.85 -12.27 13.78
CA GLY A 64 -31.11 -11.75 12.44
C GLY A 64 -32.58 -11.88 12.04
N LEU A 65 -33.21 -13.03 12.32
CA LEU A 65 -34.64 -13.22 12.11
C LEU A 65 -35.50 -12.33 13.01
N ALA A 66 -35.12 -12.17 14.28
CA ALA A 66 -35.81 -11.27 15.21
C ALA A 66 -35.69 -9.81 14.76
N SER A 67 -34.53 -9.38 14.27
CA SER A 67 -34.32 -8.04 13.71
C SER A 67 -35.16 -7.80 12.46
N LEU A 68 -35.29 -8.80 11.58
CA LEU A 68 -36.15 -8.72 10.40
C LEU A 68 -37.63 -8.63 10.79
N TRP A 69 -38.06 -9.47 11.74
CA TRP A 69 -39.43 -9.43 12.25
C TRP A 69 -39.73 -8.11 12.97
N LEU A 70 -38.78 -7.57 13.75
CA LEU A 70 -38.91 -6.26 14.37
C LEU A 70 -39.04 -5.16 13.31
N ALA A 71 -38.28 -5.22 12.21
CA ALA A 71 -38.41 -4.21 11.16
C ALA A 71 -39.81 -4.23 10.52
N ILE A 72 -40.40 -5.41 10.31
CA ILE A 72 -41.65 -5.57 9.55
C ILE A 72 -42.91 -5.52 10.43
N ALA A 73 -42.85 -6.06 11.64
CA ALA A 73 -44.01 -6.25 12.52
C ALA A 73 -44.03 -5.27 13.69
N SER A 74 -43.01 -4.42 13.86
CA SER A 74 -43.00 -3.43 14.95
C SER A 74 -43.74 -2.15 14.57
N PRO A 75 -44.08 -1.30 15.56
CA PRO A 75 -44.71 0.00 15.31
C PRO A 75 -43.86 0.90 14.41
N LEU A 76 -42.59 0.56 14.16
CA LEU A 76 -41.74 1.24 13.17
C LEU A 76 -42.39 1.28 11.79
N ASP A 77 -43.08 0.22 11.35
CA ASP A 77 -43.76 0.20 10.05
C ASP A 77 -44.94 1.18 10.02
N ALA A 78 -45.72 1.23 11.11
CA ALA A 78 -46.80 2.20 11.26
C ALA A 78 -46.26 3.64 11.31
N PHE A 79 -45.21 3.90 12.10
CA PHE A 79 -44.58 5.22 12.20
C PHE A 79 -43.82 5.62 10.93
N GLY A 80 -43.36 4.67 10.11
CA GLY A 80 -42.68 4.93 8.84
C GLY A 80 -43.54 5.68 7.84
N ASN A 81 -44.86 5.52 7.90
CA ASN A 81 -45.81 6.28 7.10
C ASN A 81 -45.91 7.77 7.52
N PHE A 82 -45.46 8.11 8.72
CA PHE A 82 -45.57 9.47 9.27
C PHE A 82 -44.21 10.17 9.45
N LEU A 83 -43.15 9.40 9.69
CA LEU A 83 -41.80 9.90 9.94
C LEU A 83 -40.80 9.17 9.03
N LEU A 84 -40.08 9.96 8.23
CA LEU A 84 -38.98 9.48 7.41
C LEU A 84 -37.86 8.88 8.27
N THR A 85 -37.65 9.41 9.47
CA THR A 85 -36.70 8.83 10.43
C THR A 85 -37.05 7.40 10.81
N ALA A 86 -38.33 7.11 11.09
CA ALA A 86 -38.78 5.76 11.45
C ALA A 86 -38.63 4.80 10.26
N HIS A 87 -38.98 5.26 9.07
CA HIS A 87 -38.82 4.51 7.83
C HIS A 87 -37.34 4.20 7.52
N MET A 88 -36.43 5.16 7.72
CA MET A 88 -34.98 4.91 7.57
C MET A 88 -34.45 3.88 8.58
N VAL A 89 -34.91 3.91 9.84
CA VAL A 89 -34.52 2.91 10.84
C VAL A 89 -34.98 1.51 10.42
N GLN A 90 -36.19 1.37 9.89
CA GLN A 90 -36.71 0.11 9.35
C GLN A 90 -35.83 -0.41 8.20
N HIS A 91 -35.50 0.44 7.22
CA HIS A 91 -34.62 0.08 6.11
C HIS A 91 -33.21 -0.32 6.58
N LEU A 92 -32.62 0.40 7.54
CA LEU A 92 -31.32 0.06 8.10
C LEU A 92 -31.32 -1.31 8.81
N LEU A 93 -32.36 -1.63 9.57
CA LEU A 93 -32.49 -2.95 10.20
C LEU A 93 -32.54 -4.07 9.15
N MET A 94 -33.27 -3.86 8.05
CA MET A 94 -33.40 -4.83 6.96
C MET A 94 -32.16 -4.94 6.07
N MET A 95 -31.37 -3.87 5.95
CA MET A 95 -30.22 -3.83 5.05
C MET A 95 -28.89 -4.12 5.77
N VAL A 96 -28.61 -3.48 6.90
CA VAL A 96 -27.26 -3.58 7.53
C VAL A 96 -27.21 -4.43 8.78
N VAL A 97 -28.36 -4.79 9.39
CA VAL A 97 -28.40 -5.60 10.61
C VAL A 97 -28.83 -7.06 10.34
N ALA A 98 -30.04 -7.27 9.82
CA ALA A 98 -30.60 -8.62 9.65
C ALA A 98 -29.78 -9.51 8.67
N PRO A 99 -29.41 -9.04 7.45
CA PRO A 99 -28.70 -9.87 6.47
C PRO A 99 -27.34 -10.42 6.94
N PRO A 100 -26.40 -9.62 7.49
CA PRO A 100 -25.13 -10.17 7.95
C PRO A 100 -25.31 -11.14 9.11
N LEU A 101 -26.24 -10.89 10.04
CA LEU A 101 -26.56 -11.80 11.14
C LEU A 101 -27.10 -13.14 10.66
N ILE A 102 -28.04 -13.13 9.71
CA ILE A 102 -28.60 -14.32 9.08
C ILE A 102 -27.49 -15.12 8.39
N LEU A 103 -26.64 -14.47 7.58
CA LEU A 103 -25.58 -15.15 6.83
C LEU A 103 -24.48 -15.70 7.74
N LEU A 104 -24.15 -15.03 8.85
CA LEU A 104 -23.18 -15.51 9.85
C LEU A 104 -23.62 -16.83 10.49
N GLY A 105 -24.93 -17.07 10.58
CA GLY A 105 -25.51 -18.35 10.98
C GLY A 105 -25.14 -19.52 10.06
N SER A 106 -24.72 -19.26 8.82
CA SER A 106 -24.59 -20.27 7.76
C SER A 106 -25.93 -21.00 7.53
N PRO A 107 -26.95 -20.29 7.01
CA PRO A 107 -28.33 -20.79 7.00
C PRO A 107 -28.54 -22.00 6.09
N TRP A 108 -27.77 -22.11 5.00
CA TRP A 108 -28.03 -23.07 3.92
C TRP A 108 -28.00 -24.54 4.36
N ASN A 109 -26.96 -24.95 5.08
CA ASN A 109 -26.80 -26.35 5.50
C ASN A 109 -27.77 -26.73 6.63
N LEU A 110 -28.11 -25.80 7.51
CA LEU A 110 -28.97 -26.04 8.67
C LEU A 110 -30.45 -26.03 8.29
N LEU A 111 -30.88 -25.12 7.42
CA LEU A 111 -32.25 -25.12 6.89
C LEU A 111 -32.53 -26.39 6.07
N LEU A 112 -31.60 -26.79 5.19
CA LEU A 112 -31.74 -28.03 4.40
C LEU A 112 -31.75 -29.30 5.27
N ARG A 113 -31.04 -29.31 6.41
CA ARG A 113 -31.07 -30.42 7.36
C ARG A 113 -32.34 -30.46 8.20
N GLY A 114 -32.94 -29.31 8.49
CA GLY A 114 -34.19 -29.21 9.23
C GLY A 114 -35.42 -29.65 8.44
N LEU A 115 -35.31 -29.75 7.12
CA LEU A 115 -36.35 -30.25 6.23
C LEU A 115 -36.51 -31.79 6.35
N PRO A 116 -37.73 -32.33 6.17
CA PRO A 116 -37.94 -33.78 6.05
C PRO A 116 -37.05 -34.38 4.96
N ARG A 117 -36.51 -35.59 5.20
CA ARG A 117 -35.55 -36.22 4.27
C ARG A 117 -36.05 -36.34 2.83
N TRP A 118 -37.35 -36.62 2.65
CA TRP A 118 -37.98 -36.69 1.33
C TRP A 118 -37.97 -35.33 0.61
N ALA A 119 -38.30 -34.23 1.31
CA ALA A 119 -38.31 -32.89 0.72
C ALA A 119 -36.89 -32.40 0.38
N ALA A 120 -35.92 -32.66 1.27
CA ALA A 120 -34.53 -32.27 1.04
C ALA A 120 -33.87 -33.07 -0.08
N ARG A 121 -34.12 -34.38 -0.17
CA ARG A 121 -33.45 -35.29 -1.11
C ARG A 121 -34.16 -35.40 -2.45
N ASP A 122 -35.48 -35.53 -2.46
CA ASP A 122 -36.23 -35.92 -3.66
C ASP A 122 -36.81 -34.71 -4.40
N VAL A 123 -37.03 -33.58 -3.71
CA VAL A 123 -37.53 -32.33 -4.32
C VAL A 123 -36.41 -31.31 -4.54
N LEU A 124 -35.73 -30.91 -3.46
CA LEU A 124 -34.68 -29.88 -3.52
C LEU A 124 -33.35 -30.39 -4.09
N GLY A 125 -33.01 -31.66 -3.87
CA GLY A 125 -31.78 -32.27 -4.37
C GLY A 125 -31.62 -32.16 -5.90
N PRO A 126 -32.57 -32.66 -6.70
CA PRO A 126 -32.54 -32.55 -8.17
C PRO A 126 -32.52 -31.10 -8.63
N PHE A 127 -33.35 -30.24 -8.03
CA PHE A 127 -33.45 -28.82 -8.38
C PHE A 127 -32.13 -28.06 -8.16
N LEU A 128 -31.51 -28.21 -6.99
CA LEU A 128 -30.22 -27.58 -6.64
C LEU A 128 -29.03 -28.16 -7.42
N SER A 129 -29.18 -29.37 -7.96
CA SER A 129 -28.16 -30.01 -8.79
C SER A 129 -28.17 -29.54 -10.25
N TRP A 130 -29.20 -28.82 -10.69
CA TRP A 130 -29.34 -28.35 -12.08
C TRP A 130 -28.24 -27.35 -12.48
N ASP A 131 -27.58 -27.62 -13.61
CA ASP A 131 -26.44 -26.82 -14.08
C ASP A 131 -26.79 -25.37 -14.41
N PHE A 132 -28.00 -25.12 -14.90
CA PHE A 132 -28.49 -23.76 -15.13
C PHE A 132 -28.57 -22.99 -13.81
N LEU A 133 -29.17 -23.58 -12.77
CA LEU A 133 -29.30 -22.95 -11.45
C LEU A 133 -27.92 -22.72 -10.80
N LYS A 134 -26.98 -23.65 -10.97
CA LYS A 134 -25.58 -23.45 -10.56
C LYS A 134 -24.93 -22.30 -11.31
N ARG A 135 -25.11 -22.18 -12.64
CA ARG A 135 -24.58 -21.07 -13.45
C ARG A 135 -25.20 -19.73 -13.04
N PHE A 136 -26.50 -19.69 -12.86
CA PHE A 136 -27.24 -18.50 -12.44
C PHE A 136 -26.84 -18.07 -11.02
N GLY A 137 -26.84 -19.00 -10.06
CA GLY A 137 -26.35 -18.75 -8.71
C GLY A 137 -24.90 -18.28 -8.72
N ARG A 138 -24.06 -18.80 -9.63
CA ARG A 138 -22.70 -18.32 -9.83
C ARG A 138 -22.62 -16.89 -10.39
N LEU A 139 -23.59 -16.43 -11.18
CA LEU A 139 -23.63 -15.05 -11.68
C LEU A 139 -24.10 -14.10 -10.57
N VAL A 140 -25.20 -14.45 -9.90
CA VAL A 140 -25.85 -13.63 -8.87
C VAL A 140 -25.01 -13.49 -7.60
N THR A 141 -24.15 -14.47 -7.30
CA THR A 141 -23.20 -14.40 -6.17
C THR A 141 -21.84 -13.81 -6.55
N HIS A 142 -21.69 -13.28 -7.77
CA HIS A 142 -20.45 -12.63 -8.18
C HIS A 142 -20.30 -11.27 -7.46
N PRO A 143 -19.14 -10.95 -6.85
CA PRO A 143 -18.99 -9.74 -6.03
C PRO A 143 -19.42 -8.45 -6.74
N ALA A 144 -19.04 -8.26 -8.01
CA ALA A 144 -19.46 -7.09 -8.79
C ALA A 144 -20.99 -6.99 -8.97
N PHE A 145 -21.66 -8.14 -9.17
CA PHE A 145 -23.13 -8.18 -9.29
C PHE A 145 -23.78 -7.89 -7.94
N CYS A 146 -23.28 -8.49 -6.86
CA CYS A 146 -23.77 -8.23 -5.50
C CYS A 146 -23.67 -6.75 -5.11
N TRP A 147 -22.54 -6.12 -5.44
CA TRP A 147 -22.35 -4.68 -5.21
C TRP A 147 -23.35 -3.85 -6.02
N LEU A 148 -23.45 -4.14 -7.32
CA LEU A 148 -24.33 -3.40 -8.24
C LEU A 148 -25.80 -3.56 -7.84
N ALA A 149 -26.24 -4.76 -7.50
CA ALA A 149 -27.60 -5.03 -7.05
C ALA A 149 -27.93 -4.23 -5.77
N GLY A 150 -27.01 -4.20 -4.80
CA GLY A 150 -27.18 -3.40 -3.58
C GLY A 150 -27.21 -1.89 -3.86
N ALA A 151 -26.29 -1.38 -4.69
CA ALA A 151 -26.22 0.03 -5.04
C ALA A 151 -27.45 0.50 -5.84
N VAL A 152 -27.91 -0.30 -6.81
CA VAL A 152 -29.10 0.00 -7.61
C VAL A 152 -30.36 -0.03 -6.75
N ALA A 153 -30.50 -1.02 -5.86
CA ALA A 153 -31.64 -1.07 -4.95
C ALA A 153 -31.64 0.15 -4.00
N LEU A 154 -30.48 0.48 -3.40
CA LEU A 154 -30.36 1.63 -2.52
C LEU A 154 -30.71 2.94 -3.24
N LEU A 155 -30.06 3.24 -4.37
CA LEU A 155 -30.26 4.50 -5.07
C LEU A 155 -31.65 4.58 -5.72
N GLY A 156 -32.14 3.47 -6.30
CA GLY A 156 -33.40 3.42 -7.02
C GLY A 156 -34.61 3.68 -6.14
N TRP A 157 -34.65 3.08 -4.95
CA TRP A 157 -35.76 3.25 -4.01
C TRP A 157 -35.79 4.63 -3.34
N HIS A 158 -34.66 5.33 -3.29
CA HIS A 158 -34.60 6.70 -2.76
C HIS A 158 -34.89 7.79 -3.80
N ILE A 159 -35.20 7.41 -5.06
CA ILE A 159 -35.71 8.36 -6.06
C ILE A 159 -37.12 8.80 -5.61
N PRO A 160 -37.42 10.12 -5.54
CA PRO A 160 -38.69 10.62 -5.02
C PRO A 160 -39.93 9.96 -5.63
N ALA A 161 -39.94 9.73 -6.95
CA ALA A 161 -41.05 9.07 -7.63
C ALA A 161 -41.27 7.60 -7.24
N ALA A 162 -40.20 6.86 -6.94
CA ALA A 162 -40.30 5.47 -6.48
C ALA A 162 -40.74 5.42 -5.02
N TYR A 163 -40.14 6.30 -4.21
CA TYR A 163 -40.39 6.43 -2.78
C TYR A 163 -41.84 6.85 -2.46
N ASP A 164 -42.32 7.94 -3.07
CA ASP A 164 -43.70 8.42 -2.85
C ASP A 164 -44.75 7.37 -3.29
N ARG A 165 -44.42 6.57 -4.31
CA ARG A 165 -45.28 5.48 -4.79
C ARG A 165 -45.31 4.28 -3.83
N ALA A 166 -44.22 4.01 -3.14
CA ALA A 166 -44.17 2.96 -2.13
C ALA A 166 -45.08 3.30 -0.95
N LEU A 167 -45.02 4.54 -0.46
CA LEU A 167 -45.93 5.01 0.61
C LEU A 167 -47.41 5.03 0.18
N ALA A 168 -47.70 5.24 -1.12
CA ALA A 168 -49.07 5.26 -1.62
C ALA A 168 -49.70 3.87 -1.84
N SER A 169 -48.89 2.80 -1.96
CA SER A 169 -49.39 1.47 -2.31
C SER A 169 -48.76 0.38 -1.44
N PRO A 170 -49.54 -0.32 -0.59
CA PRO A 170 -49.03 -1.37 0.29
C PRO A 170 -48.27 -2.48 -0.46
N GLY A 171 -48.76 -2.90 -1.63
CA GLY A 171 -48.09 -3.93 -2.43
C GLY A 171 -46.76 -3.47 -3.05
N TRP A 172 -46.62 -2.17 -3.34
CA TRP A 172 -45.36 -1.61 -3.85
C TRP A 172 -44.34 -1.45 -2.72
N HIS A 173 -44.81 -1.10 -1.53
CA HIS A 173 -44.00 -1.07 -0.30
C HIS A 173 -43.47 -2.46 0.09
N ASP A 174 -44.31 -3.50 0.02
CA ASP A 174 -43.86 -4.88 0.25
C ASP A 174 -42.81 -5.34 -0.77
N PHE A 175 -42.95 -4.88 -2.02
CA PHE A 175 -41.97 -5.15 -3.08
C PHE A 175 -40.65 -4.41 -2.83
N GLU A 176 -40.69 -3.16 -2.37
CA GLU A 176 -39.52 -2.41 -1.92
C GLU A 176 -38.76 -3.15 -0.82
N HIS A 177 -39.47 -3.55 0.25
CA HIS A 177 -38.91 -4.34 1.34
C HIS A 177 -38.25 -5.63 0.87
N ALA A 178 -38.89 -6.36 -0.05
CA ALA A 178 -38.33 -7.57 -0.65
C ALA A 178 -37.06 -7.28 -1.47
N CYS A 179 -37.05 -6.19 -2.25
CA CYS A 179 -35.89 -5.75 -3.02
C CYS A 179 -34.72 -5.33 -2.13
N LEU A 180 -34.96 -4.53 -1.10
CA LEU A 180 -33.93 -4.05 -0.17
C LEU A 180 -33.32 -5.20 0.64
N PHE A 181 -34.16 -6.10 1.18
CA PHE A 181 -33.68 -7.26 1.91
C PHE A 181 -32.93 -8.25 1.01
N GLY A 182 -33.50 -8.57 -0.16
CA GLY A 182 -32.91 -9.50 -1.12
C GLY A 182 -31.57 -9.02 -1.68
N SER A 183 -31.50 -7.76 -2.10
CA SER A 183 -30.25 -7.14 -2.58
C SER A 183 -29.20 -7.05 -1.47
N SER A 184 -29.61 -6.82 -0.22
CA SER A 184 -28.68 -6.79 0.90
C SER A 184 -28.13 -8.18 1.26
N LEU A 185 -28.94 -9.24 1.22
CA LEU A 185 -28.45 -10.61 1.36
C LEU A 185 -27.38 -10.93 0.30
N LEU A 186 -27.57 -10.45 -0.93
CA LEU A 186 -26.56 -10.56 -1.98
C LEU A 186 -25.32 -9.71 -1.66
N PHE A 187 -25.49 -8.46 -1.21
CA PHE A 187 -24.39 -7.57 -0.87
C PHE A 187 -23.48 -8.15 0.22
N TRP A 188 -24.05 -8.78 1.25
CA TRP A 188 -23.28 -9.38 2.35
C TRP A 188 -22.73 -10.77 2.02
N TRP A 189 -23.19 -11.42 0.95
CA TRP A 189 -22.76 -12.77 0.58
C TRP A 189 -21.25 -12.90 0.32
N PRO A 190 -20.59 -12.03 -0.50
CA PRO A 190 -19.14 -12.07 -0.69
C PRO A 190 -18.32 -11.73 0.56
N VAL A 191 -18.91 -10.99 1.50
CA VAL A 191 -18.27 -10.53 2.75
C VAL A 191 -18.24 -11.66 3.77
N VAL A 192 -19.38 -12.29 4.04
CA VAL A 192 -19.51 -13.36 5.03
C VAL A 192 -19.02 -14.72 4.51
N GLN A 193 -19.26 -15.00 3.22
CA GLN A 193 -18.93 -16.28 2.57
C GLN A 193 -19.52 -17.51 3.31
N PRO A 194 -20.85 -17.56 3.51
CA PRO A 194 -21.48 -18.72 4.14
C PRO A 194 -21.31 -19.97 3.27
N TRP A 195 -21.01 -21.12 3.88
CA TRP A 195 -20.85 -22.37 3.12
C TRP A 195 -22.15 -22.72 2.36
N PRO A 196 -22.11 -23.08 1.07
CA PRO A 196 -20.96 -23.51 0.24
C PRO A 196 -20.33 -22.41 -0.63
N ALA A 197 -20.45 -21.12 -0.27
CA ALA A 197 -19.89 -20.02 -1.04
C ALA A 197 -18.37 -20.18 -1.29
N ILE A 198 -17.96 -19.95 -2.53
CA ILE A 198 -16.57 -20.02 -2.96
C ILE A 198 -16.06 -18.59 -3.17
N ALA A 199 -14.99 -18.22 -2.47
CA ALA A 199 -14.34 -16.92 -2.64
C ALA A 199 -13.81 -16.76 -4.08
N ARG A 200 -14.28 -15.74 -4.80
CA ARG A 200 -13.87 -15.48 -6.20
C ARG A 200 -12.82 -14.40 -6.33
N TRP A 201 -12.92 -13.36 -5.52
CA TRP A 201 -11.91 -12.32 -5.44
C TRP A 201 -10.97 -12.57 -4.27
N HIS A 202 -9.78 -11.98 -4.37
CA HIS A 202 -8.82 -12.01 -3.27
C HIS A 202 -9.43 -11.32 -2.05
N ARG A 203 -9.31 -11.87 -0.84
CA ARG A 203 -9.97 -11.28 0.35
C ARG A 203 -9.60 -9.82 0.64
N TRP A 204 -8.42 -9.37 0.19
CA TRP A 204 -8.00 -7.95 0.23
C TRP A 204 -8.90 -7.00 -0.58
N THR A 205 -9.73 -7.49 -1.50
CA THR A 205 -10.68 -6.64 -2.23
C THR A 205 -11.95 -6.38 -1.42
N ILE A 206 -12.20 -7.11 -0.33
CA ILE A 206 -13.43 -6.97 0.47
C ILE A 206 -13.48 -5.65 1.26
N PRO A 207 -12.40 -5.15 1.88
CA PRO A 207 -12.40 -3.81 2.46
C PRO A 207 -12.71 -2.73 1.43
N VAL A 208 -12.13 -2.81 0.23
CA VAL A 208 -12.41 -1.87 -0.87
C VAL A 208 -13.88 -1.97 -1.30
N TYR A 209 -14.41 -3.18 -1.44
CA TYR A 209 -15.82 -3.43 -1.76
C TYR A 209 -16.78 -2.77 -0.74
N LEU A 210 -16.48 -2.91 0.57
CA LEU A 210 -17.27 -2.31 1.63
C LEU A 210 -17.16 -0.78 1.63
N LEU A 211 -15.96 -0.23 1.41
CA LEU A 211 -15.74 1.22 1.30
C LEU A 211 -16.46 1.83 0.09
N CYS A 212 -16.48 1.13 -1.06
CA CYS A 212 -17.24 1.59 -2.22
C CYS A 212 -18.75 1.58 -1.96
N GLY A 213 -19.26 0.56 -1.24
CA GLY A 213 -20.66 0.51 -0.83
C GLY A 213 -21.01 1.62 0.17
N ASP A 214 -20.12 1.86 1.14
CA ASP A 214 -20.25 2.94 2.12
C ASP A 214 -20.28 4.31 1.43
N LEU A 215 -19.38 4.56 0.48
CA LEU A 215 -19.36 5.80 -0.30
C LEU A 215 -20.70 6.07 -1.01
N ALA A 216 -21.32 5.04 -1.60
CA ALA A 216 -22.62 5.18 -2.25
C ALA A 216 -23.73 5.54 -1.26
N ALA A 217 -23.73 4.91 -0.07
CA ALA A 217 -24.68 5.21 1.00
C ALA A 217 -24.45 6.60 1.63
N SER A 218 -23.20 6.97 1.90
CA SER A 218 -22.86 8.29 2.45
C SER A 218 -23.17 9.42 1.47
N ALA A 219 -22.98 9.20 0.16
CA ALA A 219 -23.36 10.19 -0.85
C ALA A 219 -24.86 10.46 -0.83
N LEU A 220 -25.68 9.41 -0.78
CA LEU A 220 -27.14 9.53 -0.66
C LEU A 220 -27.54 10.21 0.66
N ALA A 221 -26.90 9.83 1.77
CA ALA A 221 -27.17 10.45 3.07
C ALA A 221 -26.81 11.94 3.09
N GLY A 222 -25.71 12.31 2.45
CA GLY A 222 -25.32 13.71 2.25
C GLY A 222 -26.39 14.50 1.50
N VAL A 223 -26.99 13.93 0.46
CA VAL A 223 -28.11 14.57 -0.26
C VAL A 223 -29.29 14.81 0.67
N LEU A 224 -29.65 13.85 1.54
CA LEU A 224 -30.74 14.03 2.50
C LEU A 224 -30.44 15.09 3.57
N CYS A 225 -29.22 15.11 4.11
CA CYS A 225 -28.80 16.03 5.17
C CYS A 225 -28.58 17.46 4.70
N PHE A 226 -28.03 17.66 3.49
CA PHE A 226 -27.64 18.97 2.99
C PHE A 226 -28.65 19.59 2.01
N SER A 227 -29.74 18.89 1.69
CA SER A 227 -30.82 19.48 0.90
C SER A 227 -31.59 20.51 1.72
N GLU A 228 -31.70 21.74 1.19
CA GLU A 228 -32.45 22.85 1.83
C GLU A 228 -33.97 22.69 1.71
N ARG A 229 -34.44 21.73 0.89
CA ARG A 229 -35.86 21.45 0.66
C ARG A 229 -36.21 20.00 0.98
N PRO A 230 -37.45 19.73 1.43
CA PRO A 230 -37.94 18.36 1.58
C PRO A 230 -38.04 17.70 0.20
N LEU A 231 -37.47 16.51 0.07
CA LEU A 231 -37.37 15.76 -1.20
C LEU A 231 -38.56 14.86 -1.47
N TYR A 232 -39.24 14.40 -0.41
CA TYR A 232 -40.36 13.46 -0.49
C TYR A 232 -41.67 14.17 -0.20
N SER A 233 -42.58 14.16 -1.17
CA SER A 233 -43.83 14.91 -1.11
C SER A 233 -44.88 14.20 -0.24
N ALA A 234 -44.79 12.88 -0.10
CA ALA A 234 -45.70 12.09 0.73
C ALA A 234 -45.76 12.55 2.20
N TYR A 235 -44.66 13.09 2.74
CA TYR A 235 -44.60 13.58 4.12
C TYR A 235 -45.09 15.04 4.29
N ALA A 236 -45.58 15.68 3.23
CA ALA A 236 -46.10 17.04 3.32
C ALA A 236 -47.50 17.08 3.95
N THR A 237 -48.30 16.03 3.76
CA THR A 237 -49.72 15.96 4.14
C THR A 237 -49.99 15.21 5.45
N VAL A 238 -48.95 14.62 6.07
CA VAL A 238 -49.08 13.85 7.30
C VAL A 238 -48.96 14.70 8.58
N PRO A 239 -49.63 14.31 9.69
CA PRO A 239 -49.53 15.00 10.98
C PRO A 239 -48.08 15.10 11.49
N ARG A 240 -47.69 16.25 12.03
CA ARG A 240 -46.34 16.50 12.58
C ARG A 240 -46.19 15.88 13.98
N LEU A 241 -45.83 14.59 14.01
CA LEU A 241 -45.51 13.89 15.25
C LEU A 241 -44.24 14.48 15.90
N PHE A 242 -44.23 14.60 17.23
CA PHE A 242 -43.13 15.15 18.05
C PHE A 242 -42.73 16.61 17.75
N GLY A 243 -43.55 17.39 17.04
CA GLY A 243 -43.27 18.78 16.72
C GLY A 243 -42.10 18.98 15.73
N MET A 244 -41.65 17.91 15.05
CA MET A 244 -40.58 18.00 14.06
C MET A 244 -41.10 18.53 12.72
N SER A 245 -40.38 19.47 12.12
CA SER A 245 -40.63 19.90 10.74
C SER A 245 -40.20 18.82 9.74
N GLN A 246 -40.81 18.79 8.56
CA GLN A 246 -40.48 17.83 7.50
C GLN A 246 -38.99 17.85 7.12
N LEU A 247 -38.41 19.04 7.07
CA LEU A 247 -36.99 19.22 6.76
C LEU A 247 -36.10 18.68 7.90
N SER A 248 -36.47 18.95 9.15
CA SER A 248 -35.73 18.45 10.32
C SER A 248 -35.77 16.92 10.40
N ASP A 249 -36.91 16.30 10.08
CA ASP A 249 -37.05 14.84 10.02
C ASP A 249 -36.20 14.25 8.89
N GLN A 250 -36.14 14.88 7.71
CA GLN A 250 -35.25 14.44 6.63
C GLN A 250 -33.76 14.54 6.98
N ILE A 251 -33.34 15.63 7.61
CA ILE A 251 -31.95 15.81 8.03
C ILE A 251 -31.58 14.73 9.06
N THR A 252 -32.48 14.46 10.01
CA THR A 252 -32.30 13.44 11.05
C THR A 252 -32.25 12.03 10.46
N ALA A 253 -33.16 11.71 9.54
CA ALA A 253 -33.19 10.47 8.77
C ALA A 253 -31.89 10.24 7.99
N GLY A 254 -31.42 11.25 7.27
CA GLY A 254 -30.12 11.22 6.58
C GLY A 254 -28.95 11.02 7.53
N ALA A 255 -28.94 11.70 8.68
CA ALA A 255 -27.87 11.59 9.66
C ALA A 255 -27.80 10.20 10.29
N ILE A 256 -28.96 9.59 10.61
CA ILE A 256 -29.05 8.22 11.13
C ILE A 256 -28.58 7.23 10.07
N MET A 257 -29.04 7.37 8.83
CA MET A 257 -28.59 6.54 7.70
C MET A 257 -27.07 6.61 7.52
N TRP A 258 -26.50 7.82 7.59
CA TRP A 258 -25.06 8.01 7.48
C TRP A 258 -24.32 7.35 8.63
N VAL A 259 -24.54 7.81 9.87
CA VAL A 259 -23.72 7.40 11.02
C VAL A 259 -23.86 5.91 11.27
N PHE A 260 -25.08 5.38 11.27
CA PHE A 260 -25.31 3.96 11.56
C PHE A 260 -24.86 3.06 10.41
N GLY A 261 -25.21 3.41 9.16
CA GLY A 261 -24.81 2.66 7.97
C GLY A 261 -23.29 2.55 7.85
N SER A 262 -22.60 3.69 7.95
CA SER A 262 -21.14 3.73 7.86
C SER A 262 -20.46 3.01 9.03
N SER A 263 -20.98 3.13 10.26
CA SER A 263 -20.41 2.42 11.41
C SER A 263 -20.42 0.89 11.22
N VAL A 264 -21.49 0.33 10.68
CA VAL A 264 -21.60 -1.11 10.44
C VAL A 264 -20.68 -1.56 9.30
N LEU A 265 -20.65 -0.83 8.18
CA LEU A 265 -19.82 -1.17 7.02
C LEU A 265 -18.32 -1.01 7.32
N LEU A 266 -17.92 0.10 7.94
CA LEU A 266 -16.55 0.34 8.37
C LEU A 266 -16.13 -0.65 9.46
N GLY A 267 -17.00 -0.94 10.43
CA GLY A 267 -16.75 -1.97 11.44
C GLY A 267 -16.48 -3.34 10.81
N ALA A 268 -17.30 -3.74 9.84
CA ALA A 268 -17.07 -4.97 9.06
C ALA A 268 -15.74 -4.93 8.28
N ALA A 269 -15.42 -3.80 7.64
CA ALA A 269 -14.17 -3.62 6.90
C ALA A 269 -12.94 -3.72 7.82
N VAL A 270 -13.00 -3.13 9.01
CA VAL A 270 -11.97 -3.25 10.05
C VAL A 270 -11.85 -4.69 10.51
N ILE A 271 -12.94 -5.38 10.85
CA ILE A 271 -12.90 -6.79 11.29
C ILE A 271 -12.29 -7.68 10.21
N VAL A 272 -12.69 -7.52 8.95
CA VAL A 272 -12.13 -8.28 7.83
C VAL A 272 -10.64 -7.96 7.67
N THR A 273 -10.25 -6.69 7.74
CA THR A 273 -8.85 -6.26 7.64
C THR A 273 -8.01 -6.83 8.79
N LEU A 274 -8.49 -6.76 10.03
CA LEU A 274 -7.82 -7.36 11.20
C LEU A 274 -7.68 -8.88 11.06
N ARG A 275 -8.67 -9.59 10.51
CA ARG A 275 -8.56 -11.03 10.21
C ARG A 275 -7.53 -11.33 9.11
N LEU A 276 -7.39 -10.44 8.11
CA LEU A 276 -6.36 -10.56 7.07
C LEU A 276 -4.97 -10.22 7.60
N LEU A 277 -4.93 -9.32 8.56
CA LEU A 277 -3.79 -8.94 9.38
C LEU A 277 -3.71 -9.80 10.65
N ASP A 278 -4.15 -11.06 10.67
CA ASP A 278 -3.90 -11.94 11.83
C ASP A 278 -2.73 -12.87 11.47
N PRO A 279 -1.59 -12.82 12.20
CA PRO A 279 -0.45 -13.64 11.85
C PRO A 279 -0.72 -15.10 12.21
N SER A 280 -1.66 -15.40 13.12
CA SER A 280 -2.01 -16.76 13.54
C SER A 280 -2.81 -17.51 12.47
N LEU A 281 -3.59 -16.82 11.63
CA LEU A 281 -4.23 -17.39 10.44
C LEU A 281 -3.21 -17.59 9.30
N ALA A 282 -2.19 -16.72 9.22
CA ALA A 282 -1.04 -16.93 8.35
C ALA A 282 -0.08 -18.03 8.86
N ALA A 283 -0.01 -18.25 10.18
CA ALA A 283 0.83 -19.24 10.84
C ALA A 283 0.13 -20.60 11.01
N ARG A 284 -1.21 -20.68 11.01
CA ARG A 284 -1.96 -21.94 10.82
C ARG A 284 -1.75 -22.52 9.42
N LYS A 285 -1.32 -21.70 8.46
CA LYS A 285 -0.49 -22.20 7.35
C LYS A 285 0.93 -22.43 7.88
N HIS A 286 1.07 -23.31 8.87
CA HIS A 286 2.39 -23.79 9.21
C HIS A 286 2.92 -24.45 7.96
N PRO A 287 4.18 -24.17 7.59
CA PRO A 287 4.83 -24.90 6.53
C PRO A 287 5.04 -26.31 7.08
N LEU A 288 4.07 -27.20 6.83
CA LEU A 288 4.51 -28.47 6.24
C LEU A 288 5.52 -28.07 5.15
N PRO A 289 6.62 -28.80 4.94
CA PRO A 289 7.37 -28.71 3.70
C PRO A 289 6.45 -29.19 2.57
N THR A 290 5.40 -28.42 2.27
CA THR A 290 4.64 -28.48 1.06
C THR A 290 5.55 -27.81 0.07
N TRP A 291 6.39 -28.65 -0.54
CA TRP A 291 6.57 -28.68 -1.98
C TRP A 291 5.35 -28.01 -2.62
N ALA A 292 5.44 -26.72 -2.86
CA ALA A 292 4.33 -25.96 -3.36
C ALA A 292 3.94 -26.61 -4.68
N ALA A 293 2.76 -27.24 -4.72
CA ALA A 293 2.15 -27.59 -5.97
C ALA A 293 2.20 -26.32 -6.84
N PRO A 294 2.70 -26.39 -8.08
CA PRO A 294 2.90 -25.21 -8.92
C PRO A 294 1.60 -24.40 -8.94
N SER A 295 1.70 -23.10 -8.65
CA SER A 295 0.55 -22.21 -8.81
C SER A 295 0.00 -22.42 -10.22
N ARG A 296 -1.32 -22.65 -10.34
CA ARG A 296 -1.99 -22.95 -11.63
C ARG A 296 -1.77 -21.86 -12.71
N ARG A 297 -1.23 -20.70 -12.33
CA ARG A 297 -0.70 -19.70 -13.27
C ARG A 297 0.72 -19.32 -12.84
N PRO A 298 1.71 -19.29 -13.76
CA PRO A 298 3.01 -18.73 -13.46
C PRO A 298 2.87 -17.24 -13.14
N PRO A 299 3.65 -16.69 -12.19
CA PRO A 299 3.69 -15.25 -11.96
C PRO A 299 4.06 -14.53 -13.26
N PHE A 300 3.55 -13.31 -13.44
CA PHE A 300 3.90 -12.48 -14.59
C PHE A 300 5.43 -12.32 -14.67
N ASP A 301 5.97 -12.51 -15.87
CA ASP A 301 7.38 -12.39 -16.18
C ASP A 301 7.58 -11.36 -17.27
N LEU A 302 8.24 -10.24 -16.93
CA LEU A 302 8.47 -9.13 -17.85
C LEU A 302 9.31 -9.55 -19.07
N LEU A 303 10.16 -10.58 -18.95
CA LEU A 303 10.95 -11.07 -20.07
C LEU A 303 10.11 -11.80 -21.13
N ARG A 304 8.88 -12.20 -20.80
CA ARG A 304 7.92 -12.79 -21.74
C ARG A 304 7.08 -11.74 -22.46
N ALA A 305 7.14 -10.46 -22.07
CA ALA A 305 6.46 -9.40 -22.78
C ALA A 305 7.07 -9.22 -24.18
N PRO A 306 6.24 -9.01 -25.23
CA PRO A 306 6.70 -9.05 -26.62
C PRO A 306 7.72 -7.94 -26.94
N VAL A 307 7.47 -6.71 -26.49
CA VAL A 307 8.34 -5.56 -26.78
C VAL A 307 9.45 -5.44 -25.73
N ALA A 308 9.07 -5.22 -24.46
CA ALA A 308 10.03 -5.02 -23.37
C ALA A 308 10.93 -6.25 -23.17
N GLY A 309 10.37 -7.46 -23.18
CA GLY A 309 11.13 -8.69 -23.02
C GLY A 309 12.07 -8.99 -24.19
N ALA A 310 11.72 -8.61 -25.42
CA ALA A 310 12.63 -8.72 -26.56
C ALA A 310 13.79 -7.73 -26.45
N PHE A 311 13.52 -6.48 -26.11
CA PHE A 311 14.57 -5.46 -25.91
C PHE A 311 15.56 -5.86 -24.81
N LEU A 312 15.06 -6.33 -23.66
CA LEU A 312 15.90 -6.73 -22.53
C LEU A 312 16.77 -7.97 -22.82
N ARG A 313 16.26 -8.90 -23.64
CA ARG A 313 17.01 -10.10 -24.06
C ARG A 313 17.97 -9.83 -25.22
N ALA A 314 17.73 -8.78 -26.01
CA ALA A 314 18.57 -8.43 -27.14
C ALA A 314 20.05 -8.30 -26.75
N ARG A 315 20.94 -8.77 -27.64
CA ARG A 315 22.40 -8.72 -27.44
C ARG A 315 22.86 -7.29 -27.13
N TYR A 316 22.33 -6.32 -27.85
CA TYR A 316 22.69 -4.90 -27.75
C TYR A 316 21.71 -4.05 -26.94
N GLY A 317 20.59 -4.58 -26.46
CA GLY A 317 19.57 -3.76 -25.78
C GLY A 317 20.09 -3.01 -24.55
N ARG A 318 20.82 -3.73 -23.67
CA ARG A 318 21.49 -3.11 -22.51
C ARG A 318 22.54 -2.08 -22.93
N ARG A 319 23.35 -2.39 -23.96
CA ARG A 319 24.40 -1.48 -24.44
C ARG A 319 23.81 -0.21 -25.04
N ALA A 320 22.71 -0.31 -25.79
CA ALA A 320 21.97 0.83 -26.32
C ALA A 320 21.51 1.76 -25.19
N LEU A 321 20.90 1.22 -24.13
CA LEU A 321 20.49 2.00 -22.96
C LEU A 321 21.69 2.70 -22.29
N GLN A 322 22.81 1.99 -22.10
CA GLN A 322 24.03 2.55 -21.53
C GLN A 322 24.64 3.63 -22.41
N SER A 323 24.64 3.45 -23.74
CA SER A 323 25.14 4.44 -24.70
C SER A 323 24.28 5.69 -24.70
N CYS A 324 22.95 5.58 -24.67
CA CYS A 324 22.06 6.73 -24.55
C CYS A 324 22.32 7.52 -23.26
N LEU A 325 22.40 6.83 -22.12
CA LEU A 325 22.69 7.48 -20.83
C LEU A 325 24.12 8.03 -20.76
N LEU A 326 25.09 7.43 -21.47
CA LEU A 326 26.44 7.96 -21.60
C LEU A 326 26.45 9.25 -22.39
N MET A 327 25.72 9.33 -23.51
CA MET A 327 25.59 10.56 -24.30
C MET A 327 25.00 11.69 -23.46
N ILE A 328 23.96 11.39 -22.67
CA ILE A 328 23.38 12.36 -21.72
C ILE A 328 24.42 12.76 -20.67
N ALA A 329 25.16 11.81 -20.09
CA ALA A 329 26.19 12.12 -19.10
C ALA A 329 27.32 12.97 -19.68
N VAL A 330 27.74 12.73 -20.93
CA VAL A 330 28.75 13.54 -21.63
C VAL A 330 28.23 14.96 -21.88
N ALA A 331 26.99 15.11 -22.34
CA ALA A 331 26.36 16.43 -22.52
C ALA A 331 26.31 17.19 -21.19
N VAL A 332 25.91 16.53 -20.10
CA VAL A 332 25.90 17.10 -18.76
C VAL A 332 27.30 17.52 -18.29
N ILE A 333 28.33 16.70 -18.51
CA ILE A 333 29.70 17.02 -18.12
C ILE A 333 30.24 18.20 -18.95
N ALA A 334 29.99 18.20 -20.27
CA ALA A 334 30.42 19.27 -21.16
C ALA A 334 29.77 20.59 -20.77
N ASP A 335 28.45 20.61 -20.61
CA ASP A 335 27.70 21.79 -20.21
C ASP A 335 28.09 22.25 -18.79
N GLY A 336 28.38 21.32 -17.87
CA GLY A 336 28.86 21.68 -16.53
C GLY A 336 30.21 22.38 -16.51
N PHE A 337 31.10 22.15 -17.49
CA PHE A 337 32.40 22.83 -17.59
C PHE A 337 32.34 24.11 -18.39
N PHE A 338 31.68 24.07 -19.55
CA PHE A 338 31.73 25.11 -20.57
C PHE A 338 30.46 25.97 -20.63
N GLY A 339 29.36 25.48 -20.09
CA GLY A 339 28.08 26.15 -20.17
C GLY A 339 27.85 27.20 -19.10
N HIS A 340 26.62 27.70 -19.05
CA HIS A 340 26.19 28.77 -18.15
C HIS A 340 26.53 28.48 -16.66
N PRO A 341 27.08 29.44 -15.89
CA PRO A 341 27.52 29.20 -14.51
C PRO A 341 26.36 29.01 -13.51
N MET A 342 25.18 29.58 -13.79
CA MET A 342 24.00 29.41 -12.93
C MET A 342 23.40 28.01 -13.08
N ALA A 343 23.31 27.26 -11.98
CA ALA A 343 22.78 25.89 -11.97
C ALA A 343 21.40 25.70 -12.64
N PRO A 344 20.40 26.58 -12.44
CA PRO A 344 19.10 26.44 -13.10
C PRO A 344 19.15 26.50 -14.62
N MET A 345 20.18 27.16 -15.18
CA MET A 345 20.39 27.32 -16.62
C MET A 345 21.33 26.29 -17.23
N ASN A 346 21.78 25.32 -16.42
CA ASN A 346 22.81 24.37 -16.80
C ASN A 346 22.27 22.93 -16.65
N LEU A 347 22.53 22.08 -17.63
CA LEU A 347 22.16 20.66 -17.62
C LEU A 347 22.72 19.92 -16.41
N ALA A 348 23.92 20.28 -15.92
CA ALA A 348 24.51 19.69 -14.72
C ALA A 348 23.81 20.13 -13.42
N GLY A 349 23.23 21.32 -13.38
CA GLY A 349 22.40 21.75 -12.26
C GLY A 349 21.00 21.13 -12.28
N VAL A 350 20.43 20.93 -13.47
CA VAL A 350 19.02 20.49 -13.62
C VAL A 350 18.85 18.98 -13.74
N LEU A 351 19.55 18.31 -14.68
CA LEU A 351 19.23 16.92 -15.04
C LEU A 351 19.55 15.93 -13.90
N PRO A 352 20.75 15.88 -13.30
CA PRO A 352 21.04 14.90 -12.26
C PRO A 352 20.21 15.10 -10.99
N TRP A 353 19.98 16.36 -10.62
CA TRP A 353 19.47 16.73 -9.30
C TRP A 353 17.93 16.84 -9.26
N THR A 354 17.29 17.34 -10.31
CA THR A 354 15.82 17.49 -10.35
C THR A 354 15.16 16.25 -10.99
N TYR A 355 15.62 15.85 -12.17
CA TYR A 355 14.97 14.77 -12.94
C TYR A 355 15.55 13.40 -12.61
N GLY A 356 16.88 13.30 -12.59
CA GLY A 356 17.61 12.06 -12.34
C GLY A 356 17.22 11.44 -11.01
N ARG A 357 17.28 12.22 -9.92
CA ARG A 357 16.86 11.75 -8.58
C ARG A 357 15.41 11.25 -8.56
N ALA A 358 14.47 12.01 -9.15
CA ALA A 358 13.05 11.65 -9.13
C ALA A 358 12.78 10.36 -9.92
N PHE A 359 13.21 10.29 -11.18
CA PHE A 359 13.00 9.12 -12.03
C PHE A 359 13.74 7.89 -11.51
N VAL A 360 14.95 8.06 -10.95
CA VAL A 360 15.68 6.96 -10.33
C VAL A 360 14.91 6.41 -9.13
N LEU A 361 14.46 7.27 -8.22
CA LEU A 361 13.74 6.81 -7.03
C LEU A 361 12.43 6.10 -7.39
N VAL A 362 11.61 6.71 -8.26
CA VAL A 362 10.35 6.11 -8.74
C VAL A 362 10.64 4.77 -9.44
N GLY A 363 11.66 4.74 -10.30
CA GLY A 363 12.11 3.53 -10.98
C GLY A 363 12.58 2.43 -10.02
N LEU A 364 13.28 2.77 -8.94
CA LEU A 364 13.74 1.80 -7.95
C LEU A 364 12.56 1.18 -7.19
N MET A 365 11.57 1.99 -6.81
CA MET A 365 10.39 1.51 -6.10
C MET A 365 9.44 0.73 -7.01
N ALA A 366 9.29 1.11 -8.28
CA ALA A 366 8.36 0.46 -9.20
C ALA A 366 8.98 -0.71 -9.97
N ALA A 367 10.24 -0.59 -10.39
CA ALA A 367 10.86 -1.48 -11.37
C ALA A 367 12.17 -2.15 -10.88
N GLY A 368 12.66 -1.82 -9.69
CA GLY A 368 13.87 -2.43 -9.13
C GLY A 368 15.11 -1.79 -9.73
N ASN A 369 16.19 -2.56 -9.95
CA ASN A 369 17.49 -1.99 -10.30
C ASN A 369 17.69 -1.69 -11.80
N PHE A 370 16.65 -1.32 -12.55
CA PHE A 370 16.78 -0.96 -13.98
C PHE A 370 17.72 0.22 -14.22
N PHE A 371 17.79 1.19 -13.29
CA PHE A 371 18.78 2.26 -13.40
C PHE A 371 20.22 1.71 -13.38
N CYS A 372 20.51 0.75 -12.48
CA CYS A 372 21.81 0.10 -12.42
C CYS A 372 22.11 -0.72 -13.70
N MET A 373 21.09 -1.22 -14.39
CA MET A 373 21.23 -1.92 -15.68
C MET A 373 21.72 -0.97 -16.78
N GLY A 374 21.14 0.23 -16.85
CA GLY A 374 21.47 1.29 -17.82
C GLY A 374 22.65 2.18 -17.44
N CYS A 375 23.16 2.07 -16.21
CA CYS A 375 24.17 2.98 -15.67
C CYS A 375 25.41 3.12 -16.59
N PRO A 376 25.76 4.35 -17.05
CA PRO A 376 26.84 4.56 -18.00
C PRO A 376 28.23 4.34 -17.37
N PHE A 377 28.36 4.45 -16.04
CA PHE A 377 29.62 4.17 -15.31
C PHE A 377 30.09 2.73 -15.44
N THR A 378 29.25 1.82 -15.93
CA THR A 378 29.62 0.42 -16.18
C THR A 378 30.24 0.19 -17.56
N LEU A 379 30.26 1.18 -18.47
CA LEU A 379 30.93 1.09 -19.77
C LEU A 379 32.47 1.19 -19.69
N PRO A 380 33.08 2.11 -18.92
CA PRO A 380 34.54 2.15 -18.76
C PRO A 380 35.13 0.83 -18.27
N ARG A 381 34.38 0.08 -17.47
CA ARG A 381 34.77 -1.27 -17.05
C ARG A 381 34.99 -2.22 -18.23
N GLU A 382 34.17 -2.15 -19.28
CA GLU A 382 34.36 -2.97 -20.48
C GLU A 382 35.69 -2.61 -21.16
N LEU A 383 36.06 -1.32 -21.16
CA LEU A 383 37.34 -0.84 -21.66
C LEU A 383 38.50 -1.32 -20.78
N GLY A 384 38.40 -1.16 -19.46
CA GLY A 384 39.42 -1.59 -18.49
C GLY A 384 39.72 -3.08 -18.55
N ARG A 385 38.71 -3.92 -18.85
CA ARG A 385 38.92 -5.36 -19.02
C ARG A 385 39.70 -5.73 -20.28
N ARG A 386 39.65 -4.93 -21.35
CA ARG A 386 40.49 -5.17 -22.53
C ARG A 386 41.97 -5.07 -22.19
N LEU A 387 42.33 -4.37 -21.11
CA LEU A 387 43.68 -4.27 -20.60
C LEU A 387 44.14 -5.54 -19.84
N GLY A 388 43.23 -6.45 -19.49
CA GLY A 388 43.57 -7.73 -18.86
C GLY A 388 44.09 -7.66 -17.41
N LEU A 389 44.08 -6.48 -16.78
CA LEU A 389 44.71 -6.26 -15.46
C LEU A 389 43.88 -6.73 -14.25
N ALA A 390 42.61 -7.11 -14.45
CA ALA A 390 41.65 -7.42 -13.40
C ALA A 390 41.88 -8.79 -12.75
N THR A 391 43.02 -8.97 -12.10
CA THR A 391 43.47 -10.24 -11.53
C THR A 391 43.15 -10.37 -10.04
N ARG A 392 43.01 -9.25 -9.31
CA ARG A 392 42.89 -9.23 -7.84
C ARG A 392 41.46 -9.46 -7.38
N TYR A 393 41.29 -10.13 -6.24
CA TYR A 393 39.99 -10.25 -5.57
C TYR A 393 39.76 -9.10 -4.59
N TRP A 394 38.51 -8.70 -4.39
CA TRP A 394 38.18 -7.70 -3.37
C TRP A 394 38.59 -8.19 -1.97
N PRO A 395 39.30 -7.36 -1.16
CA PRO A 395 39.82 -7.75 0.15
C PRO A 395 38.72 -8.28 1.07
N ARG A 396 38.99 -9.38 1.81
CA ARG A 396 37.98 -10.03 2.67
C ARG A 396 37.45 -9.10 3.76
N THR A 397 38.30 -8.25 4.33
CA THR A 397 37.95 -7.26 5.37
C THR A 397 36.94 -6.22 4.86
N LEU A 398 37.00 -5.87 3.57
CA LEU A 398 36.15 -4.85 2.94
C LEU A 398 34.90 -5.45 2.26
N ARG A 399 34.60 -6.74 2.45
CA ARG A 399 33.38 -7.37 1.89
C ARG A 399 32.10 -7.03 2.65
N THR A 400 32.22 -6.34 3.78
CA THR A 400 31.07 -5.80 4.52
C THR A 400 30.58 -4.50 3.88
N LYS A 401 29.38 -4.05 4.26
CA LYS A 401 28.80 -2.78 3.79
C LYS A 401 29.25 -1.56 4.58
N TRP A 402 30.22 -1.68 5.50
CA TRP A 402 30.69 -0.55 6.29
C TRP A 402 31.39 0.52 5.46
N LEU A 403 32.20 0.13 4.46
CA LEU A 403 32.79 1.08 3.51
C LEU A 403 31.68 1.84 2.75
N ALA A 404 30.68 1.11 2.26
CA ALA A 404 29.50 1.65 1.60
C ALA A 404 28.72 2.65 2.48
N VAL A 405 28.50 2.30 3.76
CA VAL A 405 27.88 3.20 4.75
C VAL A 405 28.68 4.48 4.91
N GLY A 406 30.00 4.37 5.12
CA GLY A 406 30.88 5.53 5.28
C GLY A 406 30.88 6.43 4.04
N LEU A 407 30.99 5.85 2.85
CA LEU A 407 30.95 6.59 1.59
C LEU A 407 29.58 7.27 1.34
N LEU A 408 28.48 6.63 1.72
CA LEU A 408 27.14 7.21 1.58
C LEU A 408 26.93 8.37 2.55
N VAL A 409 27.35 8.22 3.81
CA VAL A 409 27.32 9.30 4.82
C VAL A 409 28.19 10.47 4.37
N LEU A 410 29.42 10.19 3.91
CA LEU A 410 30.33 11.19 3.37
C LEU A 410 29.73 11.90 2.16
N PHE A 411 29.05 11.18 1.27
CA PHE A 411 28.39 11.76 0.11
C PHE A 411 27.27 12.72 0.52
N PHE A 412 26.38 12.34 1.43
CA PHE A 412 25.31 13.24 1.89
C PHE A 412 25.86 14.46 2.63
N TRP A 413 26.91 14.27 3.42
CA TRP A 413 27.61 15.37 4.07
C TRP A 413 28.21 16.34 3.05
N ALA A 414 28.97 15.83 2.06
CA ALA A 414 29.62 16.64 1.05
C ALA A 414 28.59 17.34 0.14
N TYR A 415 27.50 16.64 -0.18
CA TYR A 415 26.38 17.18 -0.93
C TYR A 415 25.83 18.47 -0.31
N GLU A 416 25.64 18.47 1.01
CA GLU A 416 25.16 19.65 1.73
C GLU A 416 26.26 20.69 1.95
N LYS A 417 27.48 20.27 2.30
CA LYS A 417 28.56 21.21 2.65
C LYS A 417 29.04 22.03 1.46
N PHE A 418 29.08 21.44 0.28
CA PHE A 418 29.66 22.07 -0.92
C PHE A 418 28.63 22.58 -1.90
N ASP A 419 27.34 22.35 -1.63
CA ASP A 419 26.22 22.68 -2.51
C ASP A 419 26.45 22.18 -3.93
N PHE A 420 26.73 20.88 -4.08
CA PHE A 420 27.02 20.28 -5.39
C PHE A 420 25.92 20.56 -6.42
N TRP A 421 24.67 20.68 -5.95
CA TRP A 421 23.49 21.00 -6.75
C TRP A 421 23.51 22.42 -7.35
N ASP A 422 24.20 23.37 -6.73
CA ASP A 422 24.22 24.79 -7.16
C ASP A 422 25.45 25.13 -8.01
N LYS A 423 26.41 24.20 -8.11
CA LYS A 423 27.70 24.42 -8.80
C LYS A 423 27.89 23.42 -9.94
N PRO A 424 27.51 23.76 -11.18
CA PRO A 424 27.62 22.89 -12.35
C PRO A 424 29.00 22.25 -12.54
N ARG A 425 30.08 23.05 -12.39
CA ARG A 425 31.46 22.59 -12.51
C ARG A 425 31.82 21.51 -11.50
N LEU A 426 31.35 21.63 -10.25
CA LEU A 426 31.58 20.58 -9.24
C LEU A 426 30.77 19.33 -9.56
N THR A 427 29.55 19.46 -10.06
CA THR A 427 28.78 18.30 -10.55
C THR A 427 29.50 17.58 -11.68
N ALA A 428 30.07 18.31 -12.65
CA ALA A 428 30.85 17.71 -13.73
C ALA A 428 32.09 16.95 -13.21
N TRP A 429 32.84 17.54 -12.28
CA TRP A 429 33.97 16.87 -11.62
C TRP A 429 33.56 15.61 -10.85
N ILE A 430 32.41 15.63 -10.16
CA ILE A 430 31.89 14.46 -9.46
C ILE A 430 31.57 13.35 -10.46
N LEU A 431 30.86 13.65 -11.55
CA LEU A 431 30.52 12.68 -12.58
C LEU A 431 31.78 12.08 -13.22
N LEU A 432 32.76 12.91 -13.56
CA LEU A 432 34.06 12.46 -14.08
C LEU A 432 34.79 11.58 -13.04
N GLY A 433 34.79 11.99 -11.78
CA GLY A 433 35.34 11.22 -10.67
C GLY A 433 34.70 9.84 -10.52
N TYR A 434 33.38 9.72 -10.73
CA TYR A 434 32.69 8.43 -10.76
C TYR A 434 33.15 7.55 -11.93
N PHE A 435 33.32 8.12 -13.14
CA PHE A 435 33.86 7.38 -14.29
C PHE A 435 35.28 6.89 -14.02
N VAL A 436 36.15 7.74 -13.48
CA VAL A 436 37.54 7.40 -13.13
C VAL A 436 37.59 6.35 -12.02
N ALA A 437 36.78 6.48 -10.97
CA ALA A 437 36.73 5.53 -9.87
C ALA A 437 36.20 4.16 -10.32
N ALA A 438 35.15 4.13 -11.14
CA ALA A 438 34.61 2.91 -11.71
C ALA A 438 35.64 2.20 -12.62
N PHE A 439 36.30 2.96 -13.51
CA PHE A 439 37.37 2.45 -14.35
C PHE A 439 38.53 1.89 -13.52
N SER A 440 39.01 2.65 -12.54
CA SER A 440 40.16 2.26 -11.71
C SER A 440 39.86 0.99 -10.92
N VAL A 441 38.74 0.94 -10.20
CA VAL A 441 38.40 -0.23 -9.36
C VAL A 441 38.20 -1.47 -10.22
N ASP A 442 37.39 -1.40 -11.28
CA ASP A 442 37.05 -2.59 -12.05
C ASP A 442 38.15 -3.00 -13.06
N THR A 443 39.19 -2.18 -13.25
CA THR A 443 40.40 -2.57 -13.99
C THR A 443 41.34 -3.44 -13.14
N PHE A 444 41.41 -3.22 -11.83
CA PHE A 444 42.29 -3.98 -10.94
C PHE A 444 41.60 -5.16 -10.23
N PHE A 445 40.30 -5.06 -9.96
CA PHE A 445 39.54 -6.05 -9.20
C PHE A 445 38.57 -6.86 -10.07
N ARG A 446 38.46 -8.17 -9.80
CA ARG A 446 37.54 -9.08 -10.49
C ARG A 446 36.06 -8.71 -10.26
N GLY A 447 35.21 -9.07 -11.23
CA GLY A 447 33.77 -8.88 -11.14
C GLY A 447 33.34 -7.41 -11.25
N ALA A 448 32.14 -7.10 -10.77
CA ALA A 448 31.61 -5.74 -10.68
C ALA A 448 31.86 -5.15 -9.26
N SER A 449 33.14 -5.10 -8.86
CA SER A 449 33.55 -4.74 -7.50
C SER A 449 33.16 -3.31 -7.14
N PHE A 450 33.28 -2.36 -8.07
CA PHE A 450 32.87 -0.98 -7.86
C PHE A 450 31.39 -0.87 -7.49
N CYS A 451 30.50 -1.47 -8.31
CA CYS A 451 29.06 -1.45 -8.05
C CYS A 451 28.71 -2.14 -6.73
N LYS A 452 29.39 -3.25 -6.39
CA LYS A 452 29.06 -4.08 -5.22
C LYS A 452 29.49 -3.47 -3.90
N TYR A 453 30.67 -2.82 -3.85
CA TYR A 453 31.30 -2.41 -2.59
C TYR A 453 31.59 -0.91 -2.47
N VAL A 454 31.78 -0.19 -3.57
CA VAL A 454 32.31 1.19 -3.55
C VAL A 454 31.24 2.23 -3.89
N CYS A 455 30.45 2.02 -4.93
CA CYS A 455 29.53 3.04 -5.47
C CYS A 455 28.42 3.41 -4.46
N PRO A 456 28.44 4.59 -3.80
CA PRO A 456 27.43 4.95 -2.80
C PRO A 456 26.03 5.06 -3.40
N ILE A 457 25.90 5.61 -4.62
CA ILE A 457 24.64 5.66 -5.36
C ILE A 457 24.09 4.25 -5.61
N GLY A 458 24.97 3.30 -5.96
CA GLY A 458 24.58 1.90 -6.11
C GLY A 458 24.03 1.29 -4.83
N GLN A 459 24.59 1.65 -3.67
CA GLN A 459 24.13 1.14 -2.36
C GLN A 459 22.79 1.74 -1.96
N PHE A 460 22.58 3.04 -2.20
CA PHE A 460 21.27 3.68 -2.08
C PHE A 460 20.24 2.94 -2.95
N ASN A 461 20.57 2.70 -4.22
CA ASN A 461 19.69 2.01 -5.18
C ASN A 461 19.35 0.59 -4.73
N PHE A 462 20.34 -0.19 -4.28
CA PHE A 462 20.12 -1.54 -3.80
C PHE A 462 19.19 -1.59 -2.59
N VAL A 463 19.31 -0.64 -1.66
CA VAL A 463 18.40 -0.56 -0.49
C VAL A 463 17.00 -0.11 -0.93
N ALA A 464 16.89 0.95 -1.71
CA ALA A 464 15.59 1.47 -2.16
C ALA A 464 14.82 0.44 -3.00
N SER A 465 15.53 -0.34 -3.84
CA SER A 465 14.92 -1.40 -4.65
C SER A 465 14.40 -2.60 -3.86
N LEU A 466 14.64 -2.69 -2.54
CA LEU A 466 14.13 -3.79 -1.71
C LEU A 466 12.60 -3.79 -1.56
N VAL A 467 11.95 -2.63 -1.71
CA VAL A 467 10.49 -2.54 -1.69
C VAL A 467 9.84 -2.86 -3.05
N SER A 468 10.65 -2.96 -4.11
CA SER A 468 10.15 -3.13 -5.47
C SER A 468 9.40 -4.44 -5.69
N PRO A 469 8.35 -4.45 -6.54
CA PRO A 469 7.69 -5.68 -6.96
C PRO A 469 8.50 -6.50 -7.98
N LEU A 470 9.45 -5.90 -8.70
CA LEU A 470 10.23 -6.61 -9.72
C LEU A 470 11.51 -7.22 -9.16
N GLU A 471 11.71 -8.51 -9.42
CA GLU A 471 12.93 -9.24 -9.02
C GLU A 471 13.44 -10.15 -10.13
N VAL A 472 14.75 -10.14 -10.40
CA VAL A 472 15.41 -11.19 -11.20
C VAL A 472 15.45 -12.49 -10.38
N ARG A 473 14.74 -13.54 -10.81
CA ARG A 473 14.58 -14.78 -10.06
C ARG A 473 14.47 -16.00 -10.98
N ILE A 474 14.74 -17.19 -10.42
CA ILE A 474 14.53 -18.46 -11.13
C ILE A 474 13.03 -18.78 -11.25
N ARG A 475 12.62 -19.38 -12.39
CA ARG A 475 11.24 -19.80 -12.67
C ARG A 475 10.93 -21.16 -12.04
N SER A 476 11.84 -22.13 -12.18
CA SER A 476 11.71 -23.48 -11.64
C SER A 476 12.95 -23.91 -10.87
N ARG A 477 12.78 -24.46 -9.67
CA ARG A 477 13.89 -25.07 -8.93
C ARG A 477 14.39 -26.36 -9.57
N GLN A 478 13.50 -27.13 -10.19
CA GLN A 478 13.83 -28.41 -10.83
C GLN A 478 14.82 -28.23 -11.99
N ALA A 479 14.61 -27.19 -12.81
CA ALA A 479 15.54 -26.84 -13.87
C ALA A 479 16.91 -26.40 -13.34
N CYS A 480 16.97 -25.77 -12.16
CA CYS A 480 18.25 -25.47 -11.52
C CYS A 480 18.94 -26.70 -10.94
N THR A 481 18.20 -27.65 -10.36
CA THR A 481 18.79 -28.88 -9.80
C THR A 481 19.31 -29.83 -10.88
N ALA A 482 18.71 -29.81 -12.07
CA ALA A 482 19.17 -30.59 -13.22
C ALA A 482 20.32 -29.92 -14.00
N CYS A 483 20.64 -28.66 -13.72
CA CYS A 483 21.66 -27.91 -14.44
C CYS A 483 23.07 -28.25 -13.93
N ALA A 484 23.89 -28.89 -14.77
CA ALA A 484 25.27 -29.23 -14.43
C ALA A 484 26.24 -28.04 -14.61
N THR A 485 26.02 -27.21 -15.63
CA THR A 485 27.03 -26.25 -16.11
C THR A 485 27.08 -24.97 -15.27
N HIS A 486 25.95 -24.54 -14.72
CA HIS A 486 25.81 -23.33 -13.91
C HIS A 486 26.32 -22.04 -14.61
N ASP A 487 26.14 -21.95 -15.93
CA ASP A 487 26.55 -20.81 -16.77
C ASP A 487 26.03 -19.46 -16.27
N CYS A 488 24.84 -19.45 -15.65
CA CYS A 488 24.28 -18.21 -15.07
C CYS A 488 25.17 -17.59 -13.98
N ALA A 489 25.99 -18.39 -13.30
CA ALA A 489 26.97 -17.92 -12.32
C ALA A 489 28.39 -17.83 -12.92
N ARG A 490 28.83 -18.85 -13.67
CA ARG A 490 30.21 -18.94 -14.19
C ARG A 490 30.45 -18.22 -15.51
N GLY A 491 29.42 -18.07 -16.33
CA GLY A 491 29.53 -17.72 -17.73
C GLY A 491 29.86 -18.93 -18.61
N ASN A 492 29.75 -18.73 -19.92
CA ASN A 492 30.11 -19.66 -20.97
C ASN A 492 30.89 -18.93 -22.08
N GLN A 493 31.17 -19.62 -23.19
CA GLN A 493 31.97 -19.07 -24.29
C GLN A 493 31.37 -17.81 -24.93
N ASN A 494 30.03 -17.70 -24.93
CA ASN A 494 29.31 -16.63 -25.63
C ASN A 494 28.78 -15.53 -24.72
N GLN A 495 28.62 -15.82 -23.43
CA GLN A 495 27.96 -14.94 -22.48
C GLN A 495 28.55 -15.05 -21.07
N ARG A 496 28.69 -13.90 -20.42
CA ARG A 496 29.19 -13.80 -19.04
C ARG A 496 28.16 -14.29 -18.03
N GLY A 497 28.64 -14.83 -16.92
CA GLY A 497 27.84 -15.16 -15.75
C GLY A 497 27.52 -13.93 -14.89
N CYS A 498 27.00 -14.17 -13.68
CA CYS A 498 26.72 -13.11 -12.72
C CYS A 498 28.01 -12.57 -12.08
N GLU A 499 28.44 -11.39 -12.52
CA GLU A 499 29.70 -10.75 -12.08
C GLU A 499 29.65 -10.15 -10.66
N LEU A 500 28.51 -10.29 -9.99
CA LEU A 500 28.30 -9.94 -8.59
C LEU A 500 28.34 -11.21 -7.70
N ASP A 501 28.70 -12.35 -8.29
CA ASP A 501 28.77 -13.68 -7.68
C ASP A 501 27.43 -14.15 -7.08
N LEU A 502 26.29 -13.67 -7.61
CA LEU A 502 24.98 -14.06 -7.09
C LEU A 502 24.59 -15.44 -7.59
N PHE A 503 24.42 -16.37 -6.66
CA PHE A 503 23.88 -17.69 -6.91
C PHE A 503 22.35 -17.64 -6.94
N LEU A 504 21.78 -17.63 -8.15
CA LEU A 504 20.36 -17.37 -8.37
C LEU A 504 19.38 -18.29 -7.62
N PRO A 505 19.64 -19.60 -7.42
CA PRO A 505 18.73 -20.44 -6.64
C PRO A 505 18.55 -20.00 -5.18
N ARG A 506 19.54 -19.27 -4.63
CA ARG A 506 19.50 -18.67 -3.28
C ARG A 506 19.39 -17.14 -3.33
N LYS A 507 19.23 -16.53 -4.51
CA LYS A 507 19.01 -15.09 -4.63
C LYS A 507 17.58 -14.79 -4.17
N ALA A 508 17.46 -13.79 -3.31
CA ALA A 508 16.18 -13.27 -2.84
C ALA A 508 16.31 -11.75 -2.62
N GLY A 509 15.41 -11.00 -3.23
CA GLY A 509 15.40 -9.53 -3.26
C GLY A 509 16.40 -8.93 -4.26
N ASN A 510 16.46 -7.60 -4.25
CA ASN A 510 17.24 -6.80 -5.19
C ASN A 510 18.62 -6.35 -4.66
N MET A 511 18.93 -6.66 -3.40
CA MET A 511 20.24 -6.35 -2.81
C MET A 511 21.37 -6.97 -3.63
N ASP A 512 22.38 -6.17 -3.95
CA ASP A 512 23.56 -6.54 -4.75
C ASP A 512 23.26 -6.99 -6.20
N CYS A 513 22.02 -6.87 -6.71
CA CYS A 513 21.70 -7.24 -8.08
C CYS A 513 21.54 -5.99 -8.97
N THR A 514 22.40 -5.80 -9.96
CA THR A 514 22.35 -4.64 -10.87
C THR A 514 21.40 -4.78 -12.05
N PHE A 515 20.64 -5.89 -12.14
CA PHE A 515 19.78 -6.20 -13.28
C PHE A 515 20.53 -6.20 -14.62
N CYS A 516 21.81 -6.59 -14.62
CA CYS A 516 22.61 -6.67 -15.85
C CYS A 516 22.10 -7.72 -16.86
N LEU A 517 21.28 -8.67 -16.40
CA LEU A 517 20.70 -9.80 -17.13
C LEU A 517 21.73 -10.73 -17.79
N ASP A 518 23.00 -10.64 -17.43
CA ASP A 518 24.04 -11.56 -17.94
C ASP A 518 23.71 -13.01 -17.56
N CYS A 519 23.22 -13.23 -16.33
CA CYS A 519 22.75 -14.53 -15.87
C CYS A 519 21.57 -15.10 -16.67
N VAL A 520 20.64 -14.24 -17.13
CA VAL A 520 19.50 -14.63 -17.98
C VAL A 520 20.01 -15.12 -19.33
N LYS A 521 20.88 -14.33 -19.96
CA LYS A 521 21.45 -14.62 -21.28
C LYS A 521 22.36 -15.86 -21.26
N ALA A 522 23.01 -16.13 -20.13
CA ALA A 522 23.89 -17.29 -19.97
C ALA A 522 23.14 -18.60 -19.68
N CYS A 523 21.88 -18.55 -19.24
CA CYS A 523 21.21 -19.75 -18.74
C CYS A 523 20.85 -20.74 -19.88
N PRO A 524 21.34 -21.99 -19.85
CA PRO A 524 21.07 -22.96 -20.92
C PRO A 524 19.62 -23.48 -20.92
N HIS A 525 18.88 -23.27 -19.82
CA HIS A 525 17.53 -23.79 -19.65
C HIS A 525 16.43 -22.72 -19.70
N ASP A 526 16.76 -21.48 -20.08
CA ASP A 526 15.83 -20.33 -20.03
C ASP A 526 14.98 -20.31 -18.75
N ASN A 527 15.65 -20.39 -17.60
CA ASN A 527 14.99 -20.59 -16.32
C ASN A 527 15.01 -19.35 -15.41
N ILE A 528 15.37 -18.18 -15.94
CA ILE A 528 15.50 -16.94 -15.15
C ILE A 528 14.61 -15.88 -15.77
N GLY A 529 13.77 -15.27 -14.95
CA GLY A 529 12.80 -14.24 -15.32
C GLY A 529 12.95 -12.96 -14.51
N ILE A 530 12.26 -11.90 -14.94
CA ILE A 530 11.98 -10.73 -14.10
C ILE A 530 10.54 -10.87 -13.64
N VAL A 531 10.34 -11.38 -12.44
CA VAL A 531 9.03 -11.76 -11.92
C VAL A 531 8.42 -10.66 -11.07
N ILE A 532 7.10 -10.49 -11.17
CA ILE A 532 6.34 -9.63 -10.26
C ILE A 532 6.03 -10.39 -8.97
N LEU A 533 6.42 -9.80 -7.85
CA LEU A 533 6.15 -10.24 -6.49
C LEU A 533 5.40 -9.14 -5.73
N ALA A 534 4.82 -9.50 -4.58
CA ALA A 534 4.27 -8.51 -3.67
C ALA A 534 5.39 -7.54 -3.21
N PRO A 535 5.16 -6.21 -3.28
CA PRO A 535 6.12 -5.22 -2.80
C PRO A 535 6.60 -5.51 -1.38
N ALA A 536 7.88 -5.26 -1.11
CA ALA A 536 8.54 -5.49 0.20
C ALA A 536 8.39 -6.91 0.80
N ARG A 537 7.95 -7.92 0.02
CA ARG A 537 7.81 -9.31 0.50
C ARG A 537 9.08 -9.83 1.16
N GLU A 538 10.24 -9.48 0.60
CA GLU A 538 11.55 -9.91 1.06
C GLU A 538 12.03 -9.18 2.32
N LEU A 539 11.38 -8.08 2.72
CA LEU A 539 11.63 -7.41 4.00
C LEU A 539 10.83 -8.06 5.14
N ALA A 540 9.62 -8.54 4.84
CA ALA A 540 8.78 -9.23 5.82
C ALA A 540 9.43 -10.54 6.31
N GLY A 541 10.05 -11.33 5.42
CA GLY A 541 10.76 -12.57 5.79
C GLY A 541 12.28 -12.41 5.97
N ASP A 542 12.95 -13.45 6.51
CA ASP A 542 14.42 -13.50 6.59
C ASP A 542 15.04 -14.76 5.95
N PRO A 543 14.87 -14.96 4.62
CA PRO A 543 15.50 -16.07 3.92
C PRO A 543 17.03 -15.95 3.91
N VAL A 544 17.71 -17.09 3.73
CA VAL A 544 19.14 -17.10 3.45
C VAL A 544 19.37 -16.62 2.02
N ARG A 545 20.08 -15.50 1.88
CA ARG A 545 20.38 -14.84 0.60
C ARG A 545 21.79 -15.18 0.12
N SER A 546 21.95 -15.33 -1.19
CA SER A 546 23.26 -15.51 -1.83
C SER A 546 24.26 -14.43 -1.39
N ASN A 547 25.46 -14.83 -0.97
CA ASN A 547 26.56 -13.98 -0.47
C ASN A 547 26.28 -13.11 0.77
N LEU A 548 25.02 -12.86 1.10
CA LEU A 548 24.63 -11.97 2.20
C LEU A 548 24.25 -12.73 3.47
N GLY A 549 23.79 -13.98 3.34
CA GLY A 549 23.24 -14.75 4.44
C GLY A 549 21.89 -14.21 4.87
N ARG A 550 21.66 -14.11 6.18
CA ARG A 550 20.42 -13.57 6.75
C ARG A 550 20.59 -12.11 7.13
N PHE A 551 19.58 -11.28 6.87
CA PHE A 551 19.62 -9.87 7.25
C PHE A 551 19.64 -9.69 8.77
N SER A 552 19.01 -10.59 9.54
CA SER A 552 19.10 -10.62 11.01
C SER A 552 20.53 -10.65 11.58
N ARG A 553 21.53 -11.05 10.79
CA ARG A 553 22.93 -11.17 11.23
C ARG A 553 23.84 -10.05 10.70
N ARG A 554 23.30 -9.14 9.89
CA ARG A 554 24.06 -8.16 9.09
C ARG A 554 23.77 -6.72 9.54
N PRO A 555 24.42 -6.25 10.64
CA PRO A 555 24.21 -4.90 11.15
C PRO A 555 24.67 -3.83 10.15
N ASP A 556 25.65 -4.15 9.30
CA ASP A 556 26.14 -3.27 8.24
C ASP A 556 25.05 -2.91 7.22
N ILE A 557 24.18 -3.86 6.85
CA ILE A 557 23.06 -3.60 5.92
C ILE A 557 21.92 -2.88 6.65
N ALA A 558 21.67 -3.22 7.93
CA ALA A 558 20.67 -2.54 8.73
C ALA A 558 21.01 -1.06 8.94
N VAL A 559 22.27 -0.75 9.25
CA VAL A 559 22.76 0.64 9.34
C VAL A 559 22.68 1.34 7.99
N LEU A 560 23.04 0.66 6.89
CA LEU A 560 22.88 1.23 5.55
C LEU A 560 21.41 1.61 5.26
N ALA A 561 20.46 0.76 5.64
CA ALA A 561 19.03 1.06 5.50
C ALA A 561 18.61 2.25 6.36
N LEU A 562 19.07 2.34 7.62
CA LEU A 562 18.80 3.49 8.48
C LEU A 562 19.39 4.79 7.92
N VAL A 563 20.61 4.75 7.36
CA VAL A 563 21.20 5.92 6.70
C VAL A 563 20.32 6.38 5.54
N VAL A 564 19.80 5.46 4.71
CA VAL A 564 18.86 5.81 3.62
C VAL A 564 17.56 6.43 4.17
N VAL A 565 17.03 5.92 5.28
CA VAL A 565 15.80 6.45 5.90
C VAL A 565 16.02 7.84 6.46
N PHE A 566 17.01 8.02 7.34
CA PHE A 566 17.20 9.28 8.07
C PHE A 566 17.81 10.38 7.20
N SER A 567 18.60 10.03 6.18
CA SER A 567 19.07 11.02 5.18
C SER A 567 17.92 11.65 4.40
N ALA A 568 16.78 10.96 4.22
CA ALA A 568 15.59 11.52 3.57
C ALA A 568 15.07 12.74 4.34
N PHE A 569 14.87 12.56 5.65
CA PHE A 569 14.37 13.59 6.55
C PHE A 569 15.36 14.72 6.72
N LEU A 570 16.64 14.37 6.89
CA LEU A 570 17.71 15.36 7.04
C LEU A 570 17.88 16.22 5.77
N SER A 571 17.86 15.59 4.59
CA SER A 571 17.98 16.29 3.31
C SER A 571 16.80 17.23 3.08
N ALA A 572 15.57 16.81 3.42
CA ALA A 572 14.40 17.66 3.25
C ALA A 572 14.36 18.78 4.30
N ALA A 573 14.68 18.49 5.56
CA ALA A 573 14.73 19.48 6.64
C ALA A 573 15.79 20.56 6.38
N ALA A 574 16.93 20.21 5.77
CA ALA A 574 17.97 21.17 5.41
C ALA A 574 17.52 22.22 4.38
N MET A 575 16.38 22.03 3.72
CA MET A 575 15.80 23.00 2.76
C MET A 575 14.68 23.84 3.38
N VAL A 576 14.32 23.62 4.65
CA VAL A 576 13.23 24.34 5.31
C VAL A 576 13.74 25.63 5.95
N ALA A 577 13.05 26.74 5.70
CA ALA A 577 13.50 28.07 6.13
C ALA A 577 13.76 28.19 7.64
N SER A 578 12.95 27.55 8.48
CA SER A 578 13.12 27.58 9.94
C SER A 578 14.40 26.88 10.41
N VAL A 579 14.77 25.78 9.74
CA VAL A 579 15.96 24.99 10.06
C VAL A 579 17.19 25.76 9.61
N VAL A 580 17.15 26.35 8.42
CA VAL A 580 18.20 27.23 7.90
C VAL A 580 18.39 28.44 8.83
N ALA A 581 17.33 29.14 9.21
CA ALA A 581 17.40 30.28 10.11
C ALA A 581 17.91 29.91 11.51
N SER A 582 17.58 28.71 12.01
CA SER A 582 18.07 28.23 13.31
C SER A 582 19.55 27.85 13.25
N ARG A 583 20.00 27.25 12.15
CA ARG A 583 21.42 27.00 11.86
C ARG A 583 22.20 28.31 11.82
N ASP A 584 21.70 29.30 11.07
CA ASP A 584 22.39 30.57 10.89
C ASP A 584 22.46 31.36 12.21
N ARG A 585 21.39 31.34 13.02
CA ARG A 585 21.42 31.89 14.39
C ARG A 585 22.49 31.22 15.26
N LEU A 586 22.63 29.90 15.21
CA LEU A 586 23.64 29.17 15.98
C LEU A 586 25.06 29.57 15.56
N ILE A 587 25.29 29.76 14.26
CA ILE A 587 26.58 30.21 13.72
C ILE A 587 26.90 31.63 14.21
N THR A 588 25.92 32.53 14.22
CA THR A 588 26.12 33.91 14.73
C THR A 588 26.48 33.95 16.21
N HIS A 589 25.86 33.09 17.04
CA HIS A 589 26.14 33.05 18.49
C HIS A 589 27.49 32.41 18.82
N PHE A 590 27.98 31.51 17.96
CA PHE A 590 29.26 30.84 18.15
C PHE A 590 30.10 30.93 16.86
N PRO A 591 30.84 32.03 16.65
CA PRO A 591 31.64 32.22 15.42
C PRO A 591 32.77 31.20 15.26
N ALA A 592 33.33 30.70 16.38
CA ALA A 592 34.34 29.62 16.38
C ALA A 592 33.81 28.30 15.79
N ILE A 593 32.49 28.16 15.70
CA ILE A 593 31.76 27.02 15.15
C ILE A 593 31.60 27.13 13.61
N ALA A 594 31.80 28.32 13.04
CA ALA A 594 31.55 28.64 11.63
C ALA A 594 32.53 27.98 10.64
N THR A 595 33.76 27.64 11.06
CA THR A 595 34.84 27.39 10.10
C THR A 595 34.81 26.02 9.43
N LEU A 596 34.39 24.92 10.06
CA LEU A 596 34.16 23.63 9.37
C LEU A 596 33.59 22.46 10.21
N PRO A 597 33.42 22.48 11.55
CA PRO A 597 32.86 21.32 12.24
C PRO A 597 31.33 21.31 12.40
N VAL A 598 30.58 22.42 12.34
CA VAL A 598 29.19 22.36 12.84
C VAL A 598 28.15 21.84 11.86
N THR A 599 28.21 22.18 10.58
CA THR A 599 27.35 21.50 9.59
C THR A 599 27.69 20.01 9.51
N ALA A 600 28.97 19.67 9.66
CA ALA A 600 29.46 18.29 9.69
C ALA A 600 29.00 17.52 10.93
N LEU A 601 29.15 18.12 12.10
CA LEU A 601 28.72 17.56 13.37
C LEU A 601 27.19 17.46 13.41
N PHE A 602 26.44 18.48 12.98
CA PHE A 602 24.98 18.42 12.91
C PHE A 602 24.50 17.28 12.01
N PHE A 603 25.04 17.15 10.80
CA PHE A 603 24.70 16.04 9.90
C PHE A 603 25.09 14.69 10.49
N LEU A 604 26.27 14.58 11.10
CA LEU A 604 26.75 13.33 11.71
C LEU A 604 25.93 12.96 12.96
N LEU A 605 25.59 13.93 13.82
CA LEU A 605 24.71 13.72 14.98
C LEU A 605 23.30 13.32 14.54
N ALA A 606 22.74 13.99 13.54
CA ALA A 606 21.41 13.70 13.02
C ALA A 606 21.33 12.36 12.27
N LEU A 607 22.39 11.98 11.55
CA LEU A 607 22.43 10.75 10.73
C LEU A 607 22.99 9.53 11.46
N ALA A 608 23.70 9.72 12.59
CA ALA A 608 24.27 8.64 13.39
C ALA A 608 23.67 8.55 14.81
N LEU A 609 23.69 9.63 15.60
CA LEU A 609 23.26 9.57 17.00
C LEU A 609 21.75 9.48 17.16
N ALA A 610 20.97 10.28 16.44
CA ALA A 610 19.51 10.23 16.54
C ALA A 610 18.95 8.85 16.14
N PRO A 611 19.36 8.24 15.01
CA PRO A 611 18.95 6.87 14.67
C PRO A 611 19.43 5.86 15.71
N ALA A 612 20.68 5.97 16.19
CA ALA A 612 21.21 5.06 17.18
C ALA A 612 20.39 5.13 18.48
N PHE A 613 20.06 6.32 18.97
CA PHE A 613 19.27 6.52 20.19
C PHE A 613 17.84 5.99 20.02
N LEU A 614 17.12 6.43 18.98
CA LEU A 614 15.74 6.03 18.73
C LEU A 614 15.61 4.52 18.54
N VAL A 615 16.49 3.93 17.72
CA VAL A 615 16.44 2.50 17.41
C VAL A 615 16.93 1.65 18.59
N ALA A 616 18.01 2.04 19.29
CA ALA A 616 18.45 1.31 20.48
C ALA A 616 17.39 1.37 21.60
N GLY A 617 16.74 2.52 21.78
CA GLY A 617 15.59 2.68 22.67
C GLY A 617 14.45 1.75 22.30
N ALA A 618 14.05 1.73 21.02
CA ALA A 618 12.99 0.86 20.53
C ALA A 618 13.31 -0.64 20.71
N VAL A 619 14.55 -1.06 20.42
CA VAL A 619 15.02 -2.43 20.65
C VAL A 619 14.97 -2.79 22.13
N ARG A 620 15.49 -1.92 23.01
CA ARG A 620 15.55 -2.19 24.46
C ARG A 620 14.15 -2.29 25.06
N LEU A 621 13.29 -1.30 24.80
CA LEU A 621 11.92 -1.24 25.31
C LEU A 621 11.06 -2.39 24.77
N GLY A 622 11.13 -2.65 23.46
CA GLY A 622 10.33 -3.71 22.83
C GLY A 622 10.74 -5.09 23.33
N ARG A 623 12.05 -5.33 23.47
CA ARG A 623 12.59 -6.60 23.98
C ARG A 623 12.22 -6.85 25.44
N THR A 624 12.30 -5.83 26.31
CA THR A 624 11.96 -5.97 27.74
C THR A 624 10.46 -6.11 27.94
N ALA A 625 9.64 -5.28 27.27
CA ALA A 625 8.19 -5.30 27.41
C ALA A 625 7.56 -6.61 26.92
N ALA A 626 8.01 -7.12 25.77
CA ALA A 626 7.51 -8.37 25.19
C ALA A 626 8.26 -9.63 25.66
N ARG A 627 9.22 -9.48 26.60
CA ARG A 627 10.03 -10.57 27.19
C ARG A 627 10.70 -11.49 26.14
N ILE A 628 11.20 -10.90 25.06
CA ILE A 628 11.79 -11.64 23.94
C ILE A 628 13.20 -12.13 24.29
N ARG A 629 13.42 -13.45 24.18
CA ARG A 629 14.72 -14.10 24.45
C ARG A 629 15.79 -13.91 23.37
N ARG A 630 15.41 -13.45 22.17
CA ARG A 630 16.35 -13.23 21.05
C ARG A 630 17.31 -12.06 21.32
N SER A 631 18.43 -12.05 20.61
CA SER A 631 19.46 -11.03 20.79
C SER A 631 18.97 -9.64 20.37
N GLY A 632 19.40 -8.58 21.07
CA GLY A 632 19.07 -7.20 20.68
C GLY A 632 19.59 -6.84 19.29
N ARG A 633 20.75 -7.40 18.89
CA ARG A 633 21.32 -7.23 17.55
C ARG A 633 20.43 -7.79 16.46
N GLU A 634 19.81 -8.95 16.69
CA GLU A 634 18.88 -9.56 15.73
C GLU A 634 17.62 -8.70 15.56
N LEU A 635 17.04 -8.23 16.66
CA LEU A 635 15.88 -7.33 16.64
C LEU A 635 16.21 -6.01 15.93
N PHE A 636 17.35 -5.40 16.26
CA PHE A 636 17.89 -4.24 15.55
C PHE A 636 17.92 -4.49 14.04
N CYS A 637 18.62 -5.53 13.61
CA CYS A 637 18.82 -5.80 12.19
C CYS A 637 17.50 -6.03 11.44
N ARG A 638 16.51 -6.67 12.07
CA ARG A 638 15.23 -6.99 11.42
C ARG A 638 14.30 -5.80 11.37
N PHE A 639 14.09 -5.11 12.50
CA PHE A 639 13.14 -4.01 12.59
C PHE A 639 13.65 -2.71 11.96
N SER A 640 14.97 -2.52 11.77
CA SER A 640 15.48 -1.39 10.98
C SER A 640 14.87 -1.32 9.57
N PHE A 641 14.61 -2.47 8.94
CA PHE A 641 13.95 -2.52 7.63
C PHE A 641 12.46 -2.19 7.68
N ALA A 642 11.81 -2.28 8.85
CA ALA A 642 10.42 -1.86 9.01
C ALA A 642 10.26 -0.33 8.83
N LEU A 643 11.32 0.45 9.08
CA LEU A 643 11.34 1.91 8.88
C LEU A 643 11.66 2.31 7.43
N LEU A 644 12.02 1.37 6.56
CA LEU A 644 12.40 1.68 5.18
C LEU A 644 11.26 2.31 4.36
N PRO A 645 9.99 1.85 4.43
CA PRO A 645 8.90 2.44 3.65
C PRO A 645 8.65 3.91 3.98
N ILE A 646 8.67 4.31 5.26
CA ILE A 646 8.46 5.71 5.63
C ILE A 646 9.62 6.61 5.18
N GLY A 647 10.86 6.12 5.22
CA GLY A 647 12.01 6.85 4.66
C GLY A 647 11.93 7.02 3.13
N LEU A 648 11.51 5.97 2.41
CA LEU A 648 11.30 6.05 0.95
C LEU A 648 10.10 6.92 0.58
N ALA A 649 9.04 6.93 1.40
CA ALA A 649 7.93 7.85 1.25
C ALA A 649 8.38 9.31 1.40
N MET A 650 9.22 9.61 2.40
CA MET A 650 9.81 10.95 2.56
C MET A 650 10.64 11.35 1.34
N TRP A 651 11.51 10.45 0.85
CA TRP A 651 12.25 10.68 -0.39
C TRP A 651 11.30 10.96 -1.56
N LEU A 652 10.26 10.14 -1.74
CA LEU A 652 9.32 10.25 -2.85
C LEU A 652 8.54 11.57 -2.80
N SER A 653 7.95 11.92 -1.66
CA SER A 653 7.25 13.18 -1.45
C SER A 653 8.14 14.39 -1.72
N HIS A 654 9.41 14.33 -1.30
CA HIS A 654 10.36 15.41 -1.49
C HIS A 654 10.79 15.56 -2.97
N VAL A 655 11.16 14.46 -3.64
CA VAL A 655 11.58 14.55 -5.06
C VAL A 655 10.43 14.86 -6.01
N LEU A 656 9.20 14.43 -5.70
CA LEU A 656 8.01 14.79 -6.49
C LEU A 656 7.71 16.29 -6.42
N PHE A 657 7.92 16.91 -5.25
CA PHE A 657 7.79 18.36 -5.12
C PHE A 657 8.78 19.11 -6.01
N HIS A 658 10.07 18.72 -5.97
CA HIS A 658 11.07 19.34 -6.84
C HIS A 658 10.81 19.08 -8.32
N LEU A 659 10.37 17.86 -8.69
CA LEU A 659 10.04 17.52 -10.07
C LEU A 659 8.84 18.32 -10.58
N SER A 660 7.78 18.44 -9.78
CA SER A 660 6.56 19.17 -10.16
C SER A 660 6.85 20.63 -10.42
N ASN A 661 7.56 21.28 -9.50
CA ASN A 661 7.88 22.69 -9.64
C ASN A 661 8.97 22.94 -10.69
N GLY A 662 9.86 21.97 -10.94
CA GLY A 662 10.94 22.06 -11.91
C GLY A 662 10.61 21.48 -13.30
N TRP A 663 9.36 21.10 -13.58
CA TRP A 663 9.00 20.28 -14.77
C TRP A 663 9.35 20.90 -16.13
N GLY A 664 9.40 22.24 -16.23
CA GLY A 664 9.77 22.93 -17.46
C GLY A 664 11.28 23.14 -17.65
N THR A 665 12.08 22.99 -16.59
CA THR A 665 13.47 23.48 -16.60
C THR A 665 14.42 22.61 -17.42
N ALA A 666 14.16 21.31 -17.59
CA ALA A 666 15.02 20.45 -18.41
C ALA A 666 15.05 20.88 -19.88
N TRP A 667 13.89 21.26 -20.44
CA TRP A 667 13.80 21.68 -21.83
C TRP A 667 14.48 23.05 -22.02
N SER A 668 14.23 24.01 -21.14
CA SER A 668 14.86 25.33 -21.20
C SER A 668 16.38 25.26 -21.01
N ALA A 669 16.88 24.40 -20.11
CA ALA A 669 18.31 24.15 -19.96
C ALA A 669 18.92 23.49 -21.21
N ALA A 670 18.20 22.58 -21.87
CA ALA A 670 18.65 21.99 -23.14
C ALA A 670 18.70 23.02 -24.28
N GLN A 671 17.73 23.94 -24.36
CA GLN A 671 17.74 25.06 -25.30
C GLN A 671 18.92 26.01 -25.04
N GLN A 672 19.21 26.32 -23.77
CA GLN A 672 20.36 27.14 -23.37
C GLN A 672 21.69 26.48 -23.80
N ALA A 673 21.92 25.23 -23.40
CA ALA A 673 23.13 24.49 -23.74
C ALA A 673 23.31 24.37 -25.27
N ALA A 674 22.23 24.13 -26.01
CA ALA A 674 22.26 24.09 -27.46
C ALA A 674 22.62 25.45 -28.08
N GLY A 675 22.04 26.54 -27.58
CA GLY A 675 22.36 27.90 -28.02
C GLY A 675 23.84 28.25 -27.82
N GLU A 676 24.42 27.88 -26.68
CA GLU A 676 25.83 28.08 -26.37
C GLU A 676 26.76 27.24 -27.28
N MET A 677 26.28 26.11 -27.79
CA MET A 677 26.97 25.29 -28.80
C MET A 677 26.73 25.75 -30.24
N GLY A 678 26.01 26.85 -30.48
CA GLY A 678 25.67 27.35 -31.81
C GLY A 678 24.55 26.58 -32.52
N ILE A 679 23.78 25.78 -31.79
CA ILE A 679 22.70 24.93 -32.30
C ILE A 679 21.36 25.67 -32.18
N GLY A 680 20.95 26.39 -33.23
CA GLY A 680 19.77 27.27 -33.19
C GLY A 680 18.39 26.62 -33.39
N TRP A 681 18.31 25.36 -33.85
CA TRP A 681 17.02 24.72 -34.22
C TRP A 681 16.12 24.37 -33.03
N LEU A 682 16.65 24.40 -31.80
CA LEU A 682 15.89 24.16 -30.58
C LEU A 682 15.14 25.40 -30.06
N GLY A 683 15.36 26.57 -30.68
CA GLY A 683 14.75 27.84 -30.29
C GLY A 683 15.35 28.46 -29.02
N ALA A 684 14.84 29.63 -28.63
CA ALA A 684 15.32 30.36 -27.45
C ALA A 684 14.76 29.77 -26.14
N PRO A 685 15.56 29.76 -25.06
CA PRO A 685 15.14 29.23 -23.76
C PRO A 685 14.03 30.09 -23.15
N ARG A 686 12.93 29.44 -22.74
CA ARG A 686 11.79 30.11 -22.09
C ARG A 686 11.78 29.82 -20.60
N TRP A 687 12.34 30.74 -19.80
CA TRP A 687 12.44 30.58 -18.34
C TRP A 687 11.15 30.97 -17.58
N VAL A 688 10.31 31.81 -18.18
CA VAL A 688 9.10 32.39 -17.55
C VAL A 688 7.88 31.43 -17.60
N ALA A 689 7.96 30.29 -18.29
CA ALA A 689 6.82 29.44 -18.61
C ALA A 689 6.67 28.16 -17.76
N SER A 690 7.50 27.94 -16.74
CA SER A 690 7.40 26.72 -15.91
C SER A 690 6.43 26.92 -14.74
N ALA A 691 5.13 26.89 -15.05
CA ALA A 691 4.13 26.64 -14.01
C ALA A 691 4.38 25.25 -13.39
N PRO A 692 4.17 25.07 -12.08
CA PRO A 692 4.30 23.76 -11.47
C PRO A 692 3.32 22.77 -12.12
N LEU A 693 3.77 21.53 -12.33
CA LEU A 693 2.95 20.47 -12.94
C LEU A 693 1.66 20.21 -12.16
N VAL A 694 1.72 20.41 -10.84
CA VAL A 694 0.62 20.22 -9.90
C VAL A 694 0.49 21.46 -9.03
N ALA A 695 -0.74 21.93 -8.81
CA ALA A 695 -1.02 23.06 -7.93
C ALA A 695 -0.48 22.82 -6.50
N PRO A 696 0.01 23.85 -5.78
CA PRO A 696 0.64 23.69 -4.47
C PRO A 696 -0.20 22.90 -3.45
N ASP A 697 -1.50 23.19 -3.34
CA ASP A 697 -2.40 22.50 -2.40
C ASP A 697 -2.56 21.02 -2.74
N THR A 698 -2.66 20.71 -4.04
CA THR A 698 -2.73 19.32 -4.52
C THR A 698 -1.40 18.60 -4.30
N MET A 699 -0.27 19.29 -4.47
CA MET A 699 1.04 18.72 -4.18
C MET A 699 1.20 18.40 -2.68
N LEU A 700 0.78 19.31 -1.80
CA LEU A 700 0.77 19.05 -0.35
C LEU A 700 -0.09 17.82 -0.02
N ALA A 701 -1.28 17.72 -0.60
CA ALA A 701 -2.15 16.55 -0.42
C ALA A 701 -1.48 15.25 -0.90
N ILE A 702 -0.80 15.26 -2.06
CA ILE A 702 -0.03 14.11 -2.56
C ILE A 702 1.10 13.75 -1.58
N GLN A 703 1.85 14.73 -1.08
CA GLN A 703 2.94 14.49 -0.13
C GLN A 703 2.44 13.86 1.18
N MET A 704 1.29 14.31 1.69
CA MET A 704 0.63 13.74 2.87
C MET A 704 0.17 12.31 2.61
N LEU A 705 -0.54 12.06 1.50
CA LEU A 705 -0.99 10.71 1.13
C LEU A 705 0.16 9.72 0.97
N VAL A 706 1.28 10.15 0.38
CA VAL A 706 2.48 9.31 0.25
C VAL A 706 3.11 9.02 1.61
N MET A 707 3.16 9.99 2.52
CA MET A 707 3.64 9.77 3.89
C MET A 707 2.70 8.88 4.72
N ASP A 708 1.38 9.04 4.58
CA ASP A 708 0.36 8.19 5.19
C ASP A 708 0.55 6.73 4.76
N ALA A 709 0.70 6.51 3.44
CA ALA A 709 1.01 5.18 2.91
C ALA A 709 2.35 4.65 3.46
N GLY A 710 3.37 5.50 3.57
CA GLY A 710 4.68 5.16 4.11
C GLY A 710 4.65 4.72 5.58
N VAL A 711 3.95 5.44 6.44
CA VAL A 711 3.82 5.09 7.87
C VAL A 711 2.98 3.83 8.04
N LEU A 712 1.84 3.72 7.35
CA LEU A 712 0.98 2.52 7.41
C LEU A 712 1.72 1.28 6.92
N TRP A 713 2.51 1.39 5.86
CA TRP A 713 3.31 0.28 5.35
C TRP A 713 4.45 -0.10 6.32
N SER A 714 5.08 0.89 6.96
CA SER A 714 6.11 0.65 7.98
C SER A 714 5.54 -0.07 9.20
N LEU A 715 4.36 0.34 9.68
CA LEU A 715 3.64 -0.32 10.76
C LEU A 715 3.23 -1.75 10.37
N TYR A 716 2.74 -1.96 9.15
CA TYR A 716 2.43 -3.29 8.62
C TYR A 716 3.65 -4.21 8.59
N LEU A 717 4.80 -3.73 8.09
CA LEU A 717 6.04 -4.52 8.07
C LEU A 717 6.54 -4.80 9.49
N GLY A 718 6.50 -3.82 10.38
CA GLY A 718 6.87 -4.00 11.78
C GLY A 718 6.00 -5.06 12.46
N TRP A 719 4.68 -5.00 12.24
CA TRP A 719 3.72 -5.98 12.73
C TRP A 719 3.98 -7.39 12.18
N ARG A 720 4.27 -7.51 10.88
CA ARG A 720 4.66 -8.76 10.23
C ARG A 720 5.93 -9.35 10.83
N ILE A 721 6.96 -8.54 11.01
CA ILE A 721 8.25 -8.95 11.59
C ILE A 721 8.06 -9.35 13.06
N ALA A 722 7.25 -8.63 13.83
CA ALA A 722 6.94 -8.97 15.21
C ALA A 722 6.28 -10.36 15.34
N GLY A 723 5.43 -10.73 14.37
CA GLY A 723 4.81 -12.05 14.29
C GLY A 723 5.80 -13.22 14.15
N ASP A 724 7.03 -12.99 13.66
CA ASP A 724 8.07 -14.03 13.61
C ASP A 724 8.63 -14.38 15.01
N TYR A 725 8.40 -13.51 16.01
CA TYR A 725 8.99 -13.62 17.34
C TYR A 725 7.98 -14.06 18.41
N THR A 726 6.69 -13.77 18.22
CA THR A 726 5.64 -14.13 19.18
C THR A 726 4.29 -14.31 18.49
N ASN A 727 3.53 -15.31 18.97
CA ASN A 727 2.17 -15.59 18.53
C ASN A 727 1.10 -14.96 19.42
N ARG A 728 1.50 -14.37 20.56
CA ARG A 728 0.56 -13.71 21.49
C ARG A 728 0.36 -12.25 21.07
N THR A 729 -0.88 -11.87 20.79
CA THR A 729 -1.23 -10.51 20.34
C THR A 729 -0.71 -9.42 21.28
N GLN A 730 -0.79 -9.63 22.60
CA GLN A 730 -0.30 -8.65 23.58
C GLN A 730 1.22 -8.46 23.50
N ASP A 731 1.99 -9.55 23.41
CA ASP A 731 3.45 -9.46 23.32
C ASP A 731 3.90 -8.91 21.96
N LEU A 732 3.15 -9.22 20.90
CA LEU A 732 3.36 -8.65 19.57
C LEU A 732 3.20 -7.12 19.60
N LEU A 733 2.10 -6.63 20.17
CA LEU A 733 1.85 -5.20 20.30
C LEU A 733 2.91 -4.52 21.17
N LYS A 734 3.33 -5.13 22.28
CA LYS A 734 4.41 -4.61 23.13
C LYS A 734 5.75 -4.54 22.39
N LEU A 735 6.05 -5.51 21.52
CA LEU A 735 7.27 -5.51 20.72
C LEU A 735 7.20 -4.43 19.63
N LEU A 736 6.03 -4.23 19.01
CA LEU A 736 5.82 -3.26 17.94
C LEU A 736 5.74 -1.82 18.43
N ALA A 737 5.14 -1.56 19.59
CA ALA A 737 4.79 -0.22 20.05
C ALA A 737 5.98 0.77 20.04
N PRO A 738 7.18 0.44 20.53
CA PRO A 738 8.31 1.38 20.47
C PRO A 738 8.75 1.71 19.04
N TRP A 739 8.63 0.76 18.10
CA TRP A 739 8.91 1.02 16.68
C TRP A 739 7.82 1.83 16.01
N ALA A 740 6.55 1.63 16.41
CA ALA A 740 5.44 2.47 15.98
C ALA A 740 5.62 3.92 16.43
N VAL A 741 6.13 4.15 17.64
CA VAL A 741 6.51 5.50 18.12
C VAL A 741 7.60 6.11 17.25
N VAL A 742 8.66 5.37 16.92
CA VAL A 742 9.71 5.88 16.01
C VAL A 742 9.14 6.22 14.64
N ALA A 743 8.29 5.37 14.07
CA ALA A 743 7.62 5.65 12.79
C ALA A 743 6.69 6.87 12.88
N ALA A 744 5.96 7.05 13.97
CA ALA A 744 5.11 8.21 14.21
C ALA A 744 5.92 9.51 14.37
N LEU A 745 7.06 9.47 15.05
CA LEU A 745 7.98 10.61 15.16
C LEU A 745 8.55 11.01 13.80
N LEU A 746 8.95 10.03 12.97
CA LEU A 746 9.38 10.29 11.60
C LEU A 746 8.24 10.83 10.74
N TYR A 747 7.02 10.32 10.90
CA TYR A 747 5.83 10.84 10.21
C TYR A 747 5.58 12.30 10.58
N ALA A 748 5.54 12.62 11.88
CA ALA A 748 5.36 13.99 12.36
C ALA A 748 6.47 14.93 11.86
N ALA A 749 7.73 14.47 11.85
CA ALA A 749 8.85 15.21 11.27
C ALA A 749 8.62 15.51 9.78
N GLY A 750 8.22 14.52 8.98
CA GLY A 750 7.90 14.71 7.56
C GLY A 750 6.75 15.71 7.33
N VAL A 751 5.65 15.57 8.08
CA VAL A 751 4.51 16.51 8.03
C VAL A 751 4.97 17.92 8.37
N SER A 752 5.75 18.08 9.45
CA SER A 752 6.28 19.40 9.84
C SER A 752 7.17 20.03 8.77
N VAL A 753 7.91 19.22 8.02
CA VAL A 753 8.77 19.70 6.92
C VAL A 753 7.92 20.20 5.76
N PHE A 754 6.83 19.52 5.41
CA PHE A 754 5.96 19.90 4.29
C PHE A 754 5.08 21.12 4.57
N LEU A 755 4.73 21.35 5.84
CA LEU A 755 3.94 22.52 6.25
C LEU A 755 4.76 23.81 6.32
N GLN A 756 6.07 23.75 6.04
CA GLN A 756 6.95 24.90 6.13
C GLN A 756 7.46 25.32 4.75
N PRO A 757 7.76 26.62 4.56
CA PRO A 757 8.30 27.10 3.29
C PRO A 757 9.65 26.43 3.03
N MET A 758 9.71 25.70 1.91
CA MET A 758 10.88 24.98 1.46
C MET A 758 11.58 25.79 0.36
N GLN A 759 12.88 26.00 0.52
CA GLN A 759 13.70 26.66 -0.47
C GLN A 759 13.87 25.78 -1.70
N MET A 760 13.67 26.37 -2.87
CA MET A 760 13.81 25.69 -4.15
C MET A 760 15.26 25.77 -4.60
N ARG A 761 15.99 24.68 -4.37
CA ARG A 761 17.38 24.54 -4.76
C ARG A 761 17.52 24.29 -6.26
N GLY A 762 18.33 25.10 -6.95
CA GLY A 762 18.66 24.90 -8.37
C GLY A 762 17.57 25.34 -9.35
N MET A 763 16.69 26.28 -8.97
CA MET A 763 15.67 26.87 -9.84
C MET A 763 15.70 28.40 -9.81
N ILE A 764 15.36 29.05 -10.92
CA ILE A 764 15.16 30.51 -10.98
C ILE A 764 13.74 30.78 -10.49
N HIS A 765 13.62 31.56 -9.42
CA HIS A 765 12.35 32.16 -9.05
C HIS A 765 12.09 33.32 -10.00
N GLY A 766 10.97 33.25 -10.74
CA GLY A 766 10.41 34.37 -11.49
C GLY A 766 9.72 35.36 -10.59
#